data_AF-A0A356G3T4-F1
#
_entry.id   AF-A0A356G3T4-F1
#
_cell.length_a   1.000
_cell.length_b   1.000
_cell.length_c   1.000
_cell.angle_alpha   90.00
_cell.angle_beta   90.00
_cell.angle_gamma   90.00
#
_symmetry.space_group_name_H-M   'P 1'
#
loop_
_entity.id
_entity.type
_entity.pdbx_description
1 polymer ?
#
loop_
_entity_poly.entity_id
_entity_poly.type
_entity_poly.pdbx_seq_one_letter_code
_entity_poly.pdbx_strand_id
1 'polypeptide(L)'
;MSRRPSAFSALLAIDKPAGMTSHDVVSRVRRAVGEKRVGHAGTLDPAATGVLVVGIGQATKLLGLLTLDRKGYRATFQLGAETTTDDAEGEIARTAEVPGDCYIQHAYATVCSLVGWHDQVPPAYSAVSVGGRRAYDAARAGEKIELAARRILVYDAKLLGVDRDARTWELELDVSKGTYVRSIARDLGRELGCYAHVSRLTRTFSGPVTLADCVSLEELEAGGAELARECCLDPAAVLGLPVRELDVSEVVDVSCGRRIEPGMVLDGIVSRPPAPGERVALTFGGGLAGIWERRGASLACSTNFPQAIEGVRAACALAEAGPDRPLDALAAEGLVRDALGMGGRRGGGSNNVCLAGGVVRGWTLERSGLDLEWLRPADGPSPDGAWRFAGENSRIVCAIGAFDGLHRGHQALIARARKEADERGAMLMAVTFTPDPARVLVGDAAPVDLTLAGERPSMLFRLWDVDAVLVVDFTPEVAELPYERFVREALDALGDVVAIVVGEDFRLGAGGAGDVAALSELGSRDGFDVIGMRLADAGGAPITSTRIRALLAEGAVEQAAALLGRCHHVAGEVEHGRGEGTGFGFPTANVRVLDGLALPAEGVYAGYVVVSRTCENGGAVEAYPAAINVGKPRSFSPGEEGTQFLEATLLGFEGDLYGQSVHVVFVRWLREPRRFDSVEELERTVLGNVDWVRQVLGEAPITLSRVPDFSLDELVARSRGEVRP
;
A
#
# COMPACT_ATOMS: atom_id res chain seq x y z
N MET A 1 12.23 43.13 5.89
CA MET A 1 10.82 43.23 5.44
C MET A 1 10.03 42.08 6.03
N SER A 2 9.08 42.36 6.93
CA SER A 2 8.14 41.36 7.43
C SER A 2 7.37 40.78 6.24
N ARG A 3 7.50 39.47 5.97
CA ARG A 3 6.71 38.79 4.93
C ARG A 3 5.25 38.87 5.37
N ARG A 4 4.39 39.49 4.55
CA ARG A 4 2.94 39.40 4.75
C ARG A 4 2.54 37.92 4.85
N PRO A 5 1.62 37.54 5.75
CA PRO A 5 1.07 36.19 5.80
C PRO A 5 0.49 35.81 4.43
N SER A 6 0.62 34.54 4.05
CA SER A 6 -0.07 34.01 2.87
C SER A 6 -1.58 34.08 3.07
N ALA A 7 -2.34 34.32 2.01
CA ALA A 7 -3.80 34.30 2.04
C ALA A 7 -4.33 32.89 2.30
N PHE A 8 -3.61 31.85 1.86
CA PHE A 8 -3.89 30.46 2.19
C PHE A 8 -2.62 29.61 2.27
N SER A 9 -2.76 28.40 2.81
CA SER A 9 -1.70 27.39 2.85
C SER A 9 -2.29 26.06 2.40
N ALA A 10 -1.66 25.42 1.42
CA ALA A 10 -2.14 24.17 0.84
C ALA A 10 -0.97 23.32 0.32
N LEU A 11 -1.18 22.02 0.24
CA LEU A 11 -0.28 21.08 -0.42
C LEU A 11 -0.91 20.67 -1.76
N LEU A 12 -0.16 20.74 -2.84
CA LEU A 12 -0.59 20.40 -4.20
C LEU A 12 0.30 19.30 -4.78
N ALA A 13 -0.27 18.51 -5.68
CA ALA A 13 0.51 17.73 -6.65
C ALA A 13 0.32 18.37 -8.03
N ILE A 14 1.43 18.61 -8.73
CA ILE A 14 1.42 19.16 -10.07
C ILE A 14 1.90 18.07 -11.03
N ASP A 15 1.16 17.85 -12.11
CA ASP A 15 1.69 17.09 -13.25
C ASP A 15 2.66 18.02 -13.99
N LYS A 16 3.95 17.83 -13.72
CA LYS A 16 4.98 18.67 -14.28
C LYS A 16 5.11 18.35 -15.78
N PRO A 17 5.01 19.37 -16.67
CA PRO A 17 5.30 19.17 -18.09
C PRO A 17 6.81 19.03 -18.37
N ALA A 18 7.13 18.48 -19.53
CA ALA A 18 8.50 18.39 -20.02
C ALA A 18 9.07 19.78 -20.35
N GLY A 19 10.39 19.91 -20.35
CA GLY A 19 11.09 21.15 -20.73
C GLY A 19 11.10 22.25 -19.66
N MET A 20 10.63 21.97 -18.44
CA MET A 20 10.65 22.92 -17.31
C MET A 20 11.43 22.35 -16.14
N THR A 21 12.20 23.17 -15.41
CA THR A 21 12.75 22.73 -14.12
C THR A 21 11.66 22.71 -13.04
N SER A 22 11.88 22.00 -11.93
CA SER A 22 10.97 22.07 -10.77
C SER A 22 10.84 23.50 -10.20
N HIS A 23 11.86 24.36 -10.39
CA HIS A 23 11.82 25.76 -9.97
C HIS A 23 10.97 26.63 -10.90
N ASP A 24 10.91 26.30 -12.19
CA ASP A 24 10.03 26.96 -13.16
C ASP A 24 8.56 26.67 -12.83
N VAL A 25 8.25 25.40 -12.49
CA VAL A 25 6.91 25.00 -12.00
C VAL A 25 6.52 25.82 -10.77
N VAL A 26 7.38 25.89 -9.75
CA VAL A 26 7.14 26.72 -8.55
C VAL A 26 6.89 28.18 -8.90
N SER A 27 7.62 28.71 -9.90
CA SER A 27 7.46 30.08 -10.35
C SER A 27 6.13 30.33 -11.06
N ARG A 28 5.62 29.35 -11.82
CA ARG A 28 4.29 29.40 -12.44
C ARG A 28 3.18 29.26 -11.40
N VAL A 29 3.27 28.29 -10.50
CA VAL A 29 2.33 28.13 -9.38
C VAL A 29 2.22 29.42 -8.56
N ARG A 30 3.36 30.04 -8.21
CA ARG A 30 3.42 31.33 -7.50
C ARG A 30 2.62 32.44 -8.21
N ARG A 31 2.64 32.48 -9.54
CA ARG A 31 1.87 33.47 -10.32
C ARG A 31 0.40 33.11 -10.36
N ALA A 32 0.08 31.85 -10.65
CA ALA A 32 -1.28 31.33 -10.74
C ALA A 32 -2.09 31.58 -9.47
N VAL A 33 -1.51 31.28 -8.29
CA VAL A 33 -2.22 31.40 -7.01
C VAL A 33 -2.02 32.75 -6.31
N GLY A 34 -1.18 33.63 -6.86
CA GLY A 34 -0.87 34.93 -6.25
C GLY A 34 -0.04 34.87 -4.95
N GLU A 35 0.58 33.73 -4.62
CA GLU A 35 1.28 33.50 -3.36
C GLU A 35 2.81 33.55 -3.48
N LYS A 36 3.46 34.33 -2.62
CA LYS A 36 4.93 34.46 -2.65
C LYS A 36 5.67 33.25 -2.11
N ARG A 37 5.09 32.58 -1.11
CA ARG A 37 5.73 31.47 -0.39
C ARG A 37 5.30 30.15 -1.00
N VAL A 38 6.06 29.70 -1.99
CA VAL A 38 5.84 28.42 -2.68
C VAL A 38 7.18 27.69 -2.80
N GLY A 39 7.18 26.37 -2.58
CA GLY A 39 8.33 25.48 -2.72
C GLY A 39 7.90 24.09 -3.15
N HIS A 40 8.85 23.19 -3.41
CA HIS A 40 8.55 21.82 -3.85
C HIS A 40 9.36 20.77 -3.08
N ALA A 41 8.92 19.51 -3.14
CA ALA A 41 9.63 18.34 -2.64
C ALA A 41 9.86 17.34 -3.77
N GLY A 42 11.02 16.67 -3.75
CA GLY A 42 11.42 15.68 -4.75
C GLY A 42 11.61 16.27 -6.15
N THR A 43 12.76 16.92 -6.39
CA THR A 43 13.11 17.50 -7.71
C THR A 43 12.93 16.50 -8.87
N LEU A 44 12.40 16.99 -9.99
CA LEU A 44 12.41 16.34 -11.29
C LEU A 44 13.31 17.10 -12.25
N ASP A 45 14.05 16.34 -13.06
CA ASP A 45 14.86 16.86 -14.16
C ASP A 45 13.97 17.53 -15.23
N PRO A 46 14.51 18.46 -16.04
CA PRO A 46 13.72 19.23 -17.00
C PRO A 46 12.90 18.37 -17.98
N ALA A 47 13.53 17.35 -18.56
CA ALA A 47 12.89 16.42 -19.50
C ALA A 47 11.87 15.47 -18.85
N ALA A 48 11.93 15.25 -17.53
CA ALA A 48 11.05 14.32 -16.85
C ALA A 48 9.68 14.95 -16.56
N THR A 49 8.60 14.20 -16.75
CA THR A 49 7.22 14.64 -16.47
C THR A 49 6.66 14.00 -15.21
N GLY A 50 5.45 14.39 -14.81
CA GLY A 50 4.67 13.71 -13.79
C GLY A 50 4.74 14.35 -12.41
N VAL A 51 4.44 13.55 -11.39
CA VAL A 51 4.08 14.02 -10.04
C VAL A 51 5.16 14.91 -9.44
N LEU A 52 4.87 16.18 -9.15
CA LEU A 52 5.70 17.09 -8.35
C LEU A 52 4.90 17.67 -7.18
N VAL A 53 5.32 17.39 -5.95
CA VAL A 53 4.65 17.90 -4.75
C VAL A 53 5.08 19.34 -4.48
N VAL A 54 4.11 20.25 -4.37
CA VAL A 54 4.29 21.69 -4.19
C VAL A 54 3.58 22.16 -2.92
N GLY A 55 4.29 22.89 -2.07
CA GLY A 55 3.74 23.48 -0.86
C GLY A 55 3.55 24.98 -1.01
N ILE A 56 2.37 25.48 -0.64
CA ILE A 56 1.99 26.90 -0.62
C ILE A 56 1.89 27.37 0.85
N GLY A 57 2.38 28.58 1.12
CA GLY A 57 2.30 29.18 2.45
C GLY A 57 3.04 28.37 3.52
N GLN A 58 2.37 28.05 4.61
CA GLN A 58 2.91 27.23 5.70
C GLN A 58 3.23 25.80 5.26
N ALA A 59 2.57 25.26 4.22
CA ALA A 59 2.81 23.92 3.71
C ALA A 59 4.24 23.74 3.16
N THR A 60 4.95 24.82 2.85
CA THR A 60 6.40 24.74 2.55
C THR A 60 7.23 24.13 3.68
N LYS A 61 6.77 24.20 4.95
CA LYS A 61 7.41 23.52 6.08
C LYS A 61 7.18 22.01 6.04
N LEU A 62 6.06 21.54 5.47
CA LEU A 62 5.75 20.11 5.36
C LEU A 62 6.69 19.40 4.40
N LEU A 63 7.19 20.09 3.37
CA LEU A 63 7.99 19.49 2.30
C LEU A 63 9.21 18.69 2.80
N GLY A 64 9.82 19.10 3.92
CA GLY A 64 10.93 18.37 4.55
C GLY A 64 10.49 17.27 5.54
N LEU A 65 9.21 17.22 5.88
CA LEU A 65 8.59 16.24 6.79
C LEU A 65 7.85 15.12 6.02
N LEU A 66 7.57 15.31 4.72
CA LEU A 66 6.93 14.32 3.89
C LEU A 66 7.86 13.12 3.67
N THR A 67 7.36 11.92 3.97
CA THR A 67 8.07 10.66 3.72
C THR A 67 7.87 10.25 2.25
N LEU A 68 8.61 10.89 1.34
CA LEU A 68 8.56 10.65 -0.11
C LEU A 68 9.63 9.64 -0.55
N ASP A 69 9.79 8.60 0.26
CA ASP A 69 10.92 7.66 0.23
C ASP A 69 10.82 6.62 -0.88
N ARG A 70 9.64 6.46 -1.49
CA ARG A 70 9.42 5.66 -2.70
C ARG A 70 8.98 6.52 -3.87
N LYS A 71 9.33 6.09 -5.08
CA LYS A 71 9.01 6.77 -6.33
C LYS A 71 8.70 5.76 -7.42
N GLY A 72 7.61 5.98 -8.14
CA GLY A 72 7.25 5.21 -9.32
C GLY A 72 7.64 5.95 -10.58
N TYR A 73 8.10 5.21 -11.59
CA TYR A 73 8.45 5.76 -12.89
C TYR A 73 7.93 4.87 -14.01
N ARG A 74 7.43 5.50 -15.07
CA ARG A 74 7.37 4.90 -16.41
C ARG A 74 8.52 5.48 -17.21
N ALA A 75 9.36 4.61 -17.76
CA ALA A 75 10.57 5.02 -18.45
C ALA A 75 10.70 4.30 -19.79
N THR A 76 11.14 5.03 -20.81
CA THR A 76 11.57 4.44 -22.08
C THR A 76 13.09 4.50 -22.14
N PHE A 77 13.73 3.33 -22.26
CA PHE A 77 15.16 3.19 -22.45
C PHE A 77 15.44 3.03 -23.94
N GLN A 78 16.28 3.91 -24.49
CA GLN A 78 16.76 3.81 -25.86
C GLN A 78 18.07 3.02 -25.87
N LEU A 79 18.11 1.90 -26.58
CA LEU A 79 19.29 1.04 -26.71
C LEU A 79 20.17 1.48 -27.89
N GLY A 80 21.46 1.14 -27.80
CA GLY A 80 22.44 1.36 -28.87
C GLY A 80 23.29 2.61 -28.70
N ALA A 81 23.02 3.44 -27.69
CA ALA A 81 23.76 4.68 -27.43
C ALA A 81 23.76 5.06 -25.95
N GLU A 82 24.91 5.53 -25.47
CA GLU A 82 25.09 6.23 -24.19
C GLU A 82 25.27 7.73 -24.46
N THR A 83 24.64 8.57 -23.65
CA THR A 83 24.75 10.04 -23.74
C THR A 83 25.49 10.63 -22.54
N THR A 84 26.00 11.85 -22.68
CA THR A 84 26.76 12.54 -21.62
C THR A 84 25.95 12.85 -20.35
N THR A 85 24.62 12.90 -20.44
CA THR A 85 23.69 13.16 -19.34
C THR A 85 22.87 11.94 -18.95
N ASP A 86 23.13 10.78 -19.55
CA ASP A 86 22.35 9.54 -19.38
C ASP A 86 20.86 9.65 -19.78
N ASP A 87 20.49 10.72 -20.49
CA ASP A 87 19.17 10.98 -21.08
C ASP A 87 19.27 11.58 -22.50
N ALA A 88 18.12 11.76 -23.15
CA ALA A 88 18.05 12.28 -24.51
C ALA A 88 18.47 13.76 -24.68
N GLU A 89 18.69 14.53 -23.59
CA GLU A 89 19.17 15.91 -23.71
C GLU A 89 20.69 15.98 -23.94
N GLY A 90 21.42 14.90 -23.65
CA GLY A 90 22.88 14.84 -23.76
C GLY A 90 23.37 14.47 -25.15
N GLU A 91 24.59 14.90 -25.47
CA GLU A 91 25.29 14.46 -26.68
C GLU A 91 25.64 12.97 -26.60
N ILE A 92 25.58 12.26 -27.74
CA ILE A 92 25.97 10.85 -27.85
C ILE A 92 27.46 10.72 -27.57
N ALA A 93 27.80 9.98 -26.50
CA ALA A 93 29.17 9.73 -26.09
C ALA A 93 29.72 8.42 -26.68
N ARG A 94 28.87 7.38 -26.73
CA ARG A 94 29.23 6.03 -27.21
C ARG A 94 28.04 5.39 -27.92
N THR A 95 28.33 4.53 -28.89
CA THR A 95 27.32 3.72 -29.58
C THR A 95 27.78 2.28 -29.71
N ALA A 96 26.83 1.36 -29.83
CA ALA A 96 27.08 -0.05 -30.13
C ALA A 96 25.88 -0.64 -30.89
N GLU A 97 26.12 -1.77 -31.57
CA GLU A 97 25.04 -2.56 -32.13
C GLU A 97 24.20 -3.17 -31.01
N VAL A 98 22.88 -3.28 -31.19
CA VAL A 98 21.98 -3.87 -30.19
C VAL A 98 21.81 -5.36 -30.48
N PRO A 99 22.24 -6.27 -29.58
CA PRO A 99 22.07 -7.71 -29.75
C PRO A 99 20.62 -8.12 -29.98
N GLY A 100 20.40 -9.14 -30.82
CA GLY A 100 19.04 -9.59 -31.18
C GLY A 100 18.24 -10.21 -30.02
N ASP A 101 18.93 -10.77 -29.02
CA ASP A 101 18.35 -11.33 -27.80
C ASP A 101 17.85 -10.26 -26.81
N CYS A 102 18.31 -9.00 -26.95
CA CYS A 102 17.76 -7.84 -26.23
C CYS A 102 16.29 -7.56 -26.56
N TYR A 103 15.64 -8.33 -27.43
CA TYR A 103 14.23 -8.15 -27.79
C TYR A 103 13.34 -9.36 -27.47
N ILE A 104 13.85 -10.34 -26.72
CA ILE A 104 13.17 -11.62 -26.44
C ILE A 104 13.11 -11.85 -24.91
N GLN A 105 13.04 -13.10 -24.45
CA GLN A 105 12.95 -13.47 -23.03
C GLN A 105 14.11 -12.90 -22.18
N HIS A 106 15.26 -12.63 -22.79
CA HIS A 106 16.41 -12.02 -22.12
C HIS A 106 16.08 -10.62 -21.59
N ALA A 107 15.32 -9.81 -22.34
CA ALA A 107 14.91 -8.47 -21.87
C ALA A 107 14.08 -8.54 -20.59
N TYR A 108 13.12 -9.47 -20.53
CA TYR A 108 12.29 -9.69 -19.35
C TYR A 108 13.15 -10.14 -18.15
N ALA A 109 14.06 -11.09 -18.35
CA ALA A 109 14.96 -11.59 -17.31
C ALA A 109 15.89 -10.47 -16.79
N THR A 110 16.47 -9.66 -17.67
CA THR A 110 17.32 -8.52 -17.30
C THR A 110 16.55 -7.50 -16.47
N VAL A 111 15.35 -7.08 -16.90
CA VAL A 111 14.53 -6.13 -16.12
C VAL A 111 14.15 -6.73 -14.77
N CYS A 112 13.81 -8.02 -14.73
CA CYS A 112 13.50 -8.73 -13.50
C CYS A 112 14.67 -8.78 -12.50
N SER A 113 15.91 -8.80 -13.00
CA SER A 113 17.13 -8.81 -12.18
C SER A 113 17.43 -7.46 -11.52
N LEU A 114 16.80 -6.38 -11.99
CA LEU A 114 16.91 -5.06 -11.38
C LEU A 114 16.28 -5.01 -9.97
N VAL A 115 15.36 -5.91 -9.62
CA VAL A 115 14.71 -5.90 -8.30
C VAL A 115 15.71 -6.25 -7.21
N GLY A 116 15.82 -5.40 -6.18
CA GLY A 116 16.73 -5.59 -5.04
C GLY A 116 17.63 -4.38 -4.77
N TRP A 117 18.61 -4.60 -3.90
CA TRP A 117 19.59 -3.59 -3.48
C TRP A 117 20.70 -3.43 -4.51
N HIS A 118 21.03 -2.18 -4.85
CA HIS A 118 22.12 -1.85 -5.78
C HIS A 118 22.96 -0.70 -5.26
N ASP A 119 24.25 -0.73 -5.55
CA ASP A 119 25.14 0.42 -5.38
C ASP A 119 25.21 1.21 -6.68
N GLN A 120 24.54 2.36 -6.70
CA GLN A 120 24.39 3.18 -7.90
C GLN A 120 25.30 4.41 -7.83
N VAL A 121 26.10 4.63 -8.86
CA VAL A 121 26.81 5.91 -9.06
C VAL A 121 25.87 6.91 -9.73
N PRO A 122 25.53 8.04 -9.08
CA PRO A 122 24.66 9.06 -9.66
C PRO A 122 25.21 9.62 -10.99
N PRO A 123 24.36 10.21 -11.86
CA PRO A 123 24.82 10.92 -13.04
C PRO A 123 25.71 12.11 -12.67
N ALA A 124 26.67 12.44 -13.55
CA ALA A 124 27.55 13.61 -13.37
C ALA A 124 26.74 14.92 -13.26
N TYR A 125 25.65 15.02 -14.02
CA TYR A 125 24.70 16.14 -13.99
C TYR A 125 23.60 15.94 -12.93
N SER A 126 24.01 15.78 -11.68
CA SER A 126 23.09 15.62 -10.54
C SER A 126 23.25 16.75 -9.50
N ALA A 127 22.24 16.90 -8.64
CA ALA A 127 22.24 17.87 -7.55
C ALA A 127 23.16 17.49 -6.36
N VAL A 128 23.86 16.34 -6.44
CA VAL A 128 24.78 15.86 -5.41
C VAL A 128 25.90 16.87 -5.20
N SER A 129 26.29 17.15 -3.95
CA SER A 129 27.44 18.01 -3.66
C SER A 129 28.64 17.19 -3.19
N VAL A 130 29.82 17.52 -3.74
CA VAL A 130 31.12 16.97 -3.34
C VAL A 130 32.02 18.14 -2.94
N GLY A 131 32.53 18.13 -1.71
CA GLY A 131 33.38 19.22 -1.20
C GLY A 131 32.71 20.61 -1.16
N GLY A 132 31.38 20.68 -1.04
CA GLY A 132 30.62 21.94 -1.00
C GLY A 132 30.25 22.53 -2.36
N ARG A 133 30.67 21.92 -3.49
CA ARG A 133 30.24 22.28 -4.85
C ARG A 133 29.26 21.24 -5.39
N ARG A 134 28.23 21.63 -6.15
CA ARG A 134 27.29 20.68 -6.78
C ARG A 134 27.95 20.02 -8.00
N ALA A 135 27.70 18.73 -8.20
CA ALA A 135 28.24 17.94 -9.29
C ALA A 135 27.82 18.50 -10.66
N TYR A 136 26.55 18.91 -10.76
CA TYR A 136 26.04 19.64 -11.92
C TYR A 136 26.84 20.90 -12.30
N ASP A 137 27.20 21.74 -11.32
CA ASP A 137 27.94 22.98 -11.57
C ASP A 137 29.35 22.67 -12.10
N ALA A 138 29.97 21.61 -11.59
CA ALA A 138 31.28 21.14 -12.03
C ALA A 138 31.26 20.48 -13.42
N ALA A 139 30.24 19.67 -13.69
CA ALA A 139 30.06 19.01 -14.99
C ALA A 139 29.89 20.05 -16.11
N ARG A 140 29.14 21.13 -15.86
CA ARG A 140 29.03 22.28 -16.78
C ARG A 140 30.34 23.04 -16.97
N ALA A 141 31.22 23.04 -15.98
CA ALA A 141 32.56 23.60 -16.10
C ALA A 141 33.55 22.67 -16.84
N GLY A 142 33.11 21.49 -17.28
CA GLY A 142 33.94 20.49 -17.96
C GLY A 142 34.85 19.70 -17.01
N GLU A 143 34.64 19.80 -15.70
CA GLU A 143 35.46 19.13 -14.69
C GLU A 143 34.91 17.73 -14.38
N LYS A 144 35.77 16.71 -14.37
CA LYS A 144 35.40 15.35 -13.95
C LYS A 144 35.41 15.25 -12.43
N ILE A 145 34.23 15.10 -11.83
CA ILE A 145 34.08 14.74 -10.42
C ILE A 145 33.77 13.25 -10.32
N GLU A 146 34.55 12.51 -9.54
CA GLU A 146 34.20 11.14 -9.14
C GLU A 146 33.09 11.18 -8.09
N LEU A 147 31.94 10.58 -8.42
CA LEU A 147 30.80 10.46 -7.53
C LEU A 147 30.86 9.10 -6.83
N ALA A 148 30.76 9.12 -5.50
CA ALA A 148 30.66 7.88 -4.73
C ALA A 148 29.33 7.18 -5.02
N ALA A 149 29.38 5.84 -5.13
CA ALA A 149 28.19 5.01 -5.22
C ALA A 149 27.32 5.19 -3.97
N ARG A 150 26.01 5.10 -4.17
CA ARG A 150 25.00 5.18 -3.11
C ARG A 150 24.10 3.97 -3.21
N ARG A 151 23.81 3.39 -2.05
CA ARG A 151 22.90 2.28 -1.96
C ARG A 151 21.48 2.74 -2.26
N ILE A 152 20.84 2.06 -3.21
CA ILE A 152 19.45 2.24 -3.62
C ILE A 152 18.72 0.91 -3.56
N LEU A 153 17.40 0.95 -3.54
CA LEU A 153 16.53 -0.20 -3.65
C LEU A 153 15.57 -0.03 -4.83
N VAL A 154 15.53 -1.03 -5.69
CA VAL A 154 14.48 -1.19 -6.71
C VAL A 154 13.45 -2.17 -6.14
N TYR A 155 12.27 -1.66 -5.86
CA TYR A 155 11.16 -2.42 -5.31
C TYR A 155 10.51 -3.31 -6.34
N ASP A 156 10.21 -2.75 -7.51
CA ASP A 156 9.56 -3.43 -8.62
C ASP A 156 10.17 -2.96 -9.93
N ALA A 157 10.25 -3.87 -10.89
CA ALA A 157 10.66 -3.56 -12.24
C ALA A 157 9.90 -4.46 -13.21
N LYS A 158 9.14 -3.85 -14.11
CA LYS A 158 8.36 -4.56 -15.14
C LYS A 158 8.73 -4.05 -16.51
N LEU A 159 8.92 -4.97 -17.43
CA LEU A 159 9.00 -4.66 -18.85
C LEU A 159 7.57 -4.60 -19.39
N LEU A 160 7.14 -3.41 -19.81
CA LEU A 160 5.81 -3.16 -20.36
C LEU A 160 5.75 -3.45 -21.86
N GLY A 161 6.84 -3.14 -22.57
CA GLY A 161 6.89 -3.27 -24.01
C GLY A 161 8.32 -3.24 -24.53
N VAL A 162 8.49 -3.83 -25.71
CA VAL A 162 9.76 -3.83 -26.45
C VAL A 162 9.46 -3.49 -27.89
N ASP A 163 10.12 -2.45 -28.40
CA ASP A 163 10.08 -2.07 -29.80
C ASP A 163 11.45 -2.32 -30.44
N ARG A 164 11.49 -3.30 -31.35
CA ARG A 164 12.72 -3.71 -32.05
C ARG A 164 13.17 -2.69 -33.08
N ASP A 165 12.25 -2.04 -33.77
CA ASP A 165 12.55 -1.10 -34.85
C ASP A 165 13.02 0.24 -34.26
N ALA A 166 12.35 0.71 -33.21
CA ALA A 166 12.77 1.89 -32.45
C ALA A 166 13.97 1.60 -31.53
N ARG A 167 14.25 0.32 -31.24
CA ARG A 167 15.28 -0.14 -30.29
C ARG A 167 15.04 0.40 -28.89
N THR A 168 13.81 0.27 -28.41
CA THR A 168 13.40 0.79 -27.10
C THR A 168 12.79 -0.27 -26.21
N TRP A 169 13.03 -0.12 -24.91
CA TRP A 169 12.32 -0.83 -23.85
C TRP A 169 11.46 0.14 -23.07
N GLU A 170 10.22 -0.22 -22.81
CA GLU A 170 9.34 0.51 -21.91
C GLU A 170 9.23 -0.23 -20.58
N LEU A 171 9.52 0.47 -19.49
CA LEU A 171 9.58 -0.10 -18.15
C LEU A 171 8.69 0.66 -17.18
N GLU A 172 8.12 -0.08 -16.24
CA GLU A 172 7.61 0.46 -14.98
C GLU A 172 8.61 0.13 -13.86
N LEU A 173 8.98 1.14 -13.09
CA LEU A 173 9.95 1.03 -12.00
C LEU A 173 9.34 1.59 -10.71
N ASP A 174 9.54 0.90 -9.60
CA ASP A 174 9.28 1.39 -8.25
C ASP A 174 10.60 1.38 -7.49
N VAL A 175 11.04 2.53 -7.01
CA VAL A 175 12.40 2.71 -6.50
C VAL A 175 12.45 3.57 -5.24
N SER A 176 13.51 3.39 -4.45
CA SER A 176 13.80 4.22 -3.28
C SER A 176 14.15 5.66 -3.65
N LYS A 177 14.07 6.57 -2.67
CA LYS A 177 14.57 7.94 -2.83
C LYS A 177 16.06 7.93 -3.18
N GLY A 178 16.45 8.89 -4.01
CA GLY A 178 17.84 9.02 -4.45
C GLY A 178 18.23 8.11 -5.60
N THR A 179 17.33 7.22 -6.06
CA THR A 179 17.53 6.47 -7.30
C THR A 179 17.47 7.36 -8.53
N TYR A 180 18.47 7.23 -9.39
CA TYR A 180 18.54 7.88 -10.70
C TYR A 180 18.19 6.85 -11.78
N VAL A 181 16.97 6.93 -12.33
CA VAL A 181 16.53 6.05 -13.43
C VAL A 181 17.45 6.15 -14.65
N ARG A 182 18.03 7.34 -14.88
CA ARG A 182 19.06 7.57 -15.90
C ARG A 182 20.28 6.67 -15.73
N SER A 183 20.76 6.52 -14.49
CA SER A 183 21.87 5.61 -14.19
C SER A 183 21.48 4.15 -14.35
N ILE A 184 20.23 3.76 -14.03
CA ILE A 184 19.73 2.41 -14.31
C ILE A 184 19.84 2.10 -15.80
N ALA A 185 19.35 2.99 -16.67
CA ALA A 185 19.45 2.80 -18.12
C ALA A 185 20.91 2.66 -18.59
N ARG A 186 21.78 3.57 -18.15
CA ARG A 186 23.22 3.55 -18.48
C ARG A 186 23.87 2.23 -18.08
N ASP A 187 23.69 1.82 -16.82
CA ASP A 187 24.38 0.67 -16.24
C ASP A 187 23.85 -0.64 -16.86
N LEU A 188 22.53 -0.75 -17.05
CA LEU A 188 21.90 -1.86 -17.78
C LEU A 188 22.40 -1.94 -19.22
N GLY A 189 22.49 -0.81 -19.93
CA GLY A 189 23.00 -0.79 -21.30
C GLY A 189 24.45 -1.24 -21.41
N ARG A 190 25.29 -0.92 -20.40
CA ARG A 190 26.69 -1.38 -20.33
C ARG A 190 26.77 -2.88 -20.07
N GLU A 191 25.93 -3.41 -19.17
CA GLU A 191 25.85 -4.84 -18.87
C GLU A 191 25.44 -5.64 -20.11
N LEU A 192 24.48 -5.14 -20.89
CA LEU A 192 24.07 -5.73 -22.17
C LEU A 192 25.09 -5.54 -23.29
N GLY A 193 26.14 -4.73 -23.09
CA GLY A 193 27.14 -4.42 -24.10
C GLY A 193 26.66 -3.55 -25.26
N CYS A 194 25.43 -3.02 -25.20
CA CYS A 194 24.82 -2.23 -26.28
C CYS A 194 24.68 -0.73 -25.98
N TYR A 195 24.95 -0.33 -24.72
CA TYR A 195 24.69 1.00 -24.17
C TYR A 195 23.21 1.41 -24.22
N ALA A 196 22.81 2.27 -23.28
CA ALA A 196 21.47 2.82 -23.27
C ALA A 196 21.41 4.16 -22.54
N HIS A 197 20.34 4.91 -22.79
CA HIS A 197 19.99 6.13 -22.08
C HIS A 197 18.46 6.24 -21.96
N VAL A 198 17.99 7.12 -21.08
CA VAL A 198 16.55 7.37 -20.93
C VAL A 198 16.07 8.33 -22.01
N SER A 199 15.11 7.91 -22.85
CA SER A 199 14.51 8.77 -23.87
C SER A 199 13.20 9.42 -23.41
N ARG A 200 12.47 8.79 -22.49
CA ARG A 200 11.27 9.34 -21.84
C ARG A 200 11.21 8.92 -20.39
N LEU A 201 10.76 9.82 -19.52
CA LEU A 201 10.64 9.56 -18.09
C LEU A 201 9.44 10.30 -17.50
N THR A 202 8.50 9.54 -16.94
CA THR A 202 7.35 10.06 -16.22
C THR A 202 7.38 9.53 -14.80
N ARG A 203 7.40 10.42 -13.79
CA ARG A 203 7.21 10.00 -12.39
C ARG A 203 5.74 9.77 -12.12
N THR A 204 5.34 8.51 -11.93
CA THR A 204 3.94 8.08 -11.76
C THR A 204 3.44 8.26 -10.33
N PHE A 205 4.33 8.18 -9.34
CA PHE A 205 4.03 8.52 -7.95
C PHE A 205 5.29 8.93 -7.16
N SER A 206 5.10 9.60 -6.03
CA SER A 206 6.12 9.92 -5.04
C SER A 206 5.52 9.84 -3.63
N GLY A 207 5.98 8.87 -2.83
CA GLY A 207 5.33 8.53 -1.56
C GLY A 207 3.86 8.13 -1.81
N PRO A 208 2.89 8.67 -1.03
CA PRO A 208 1.48 8.37 -1.23
C PRO A 208 0.82 9.18 -2.37
N VAL A 209 1.54 10.12 -3.01
CA VAL A 209 0.99 11.02 -4.02
C VAL A 209 1.22 10.45 -5.43
N THR A 210 0.17 10.37 -6.23
CA THR A 210 0.14 9.76 -7.57
C THR A 210 -0.20 10.78 -8.66
N LEU A 211 -0.13 10.37 -9.93
CA LEU A 211 -0.58 11.20 -11.06
C LEU A 211 -2.07 11.55 -10.98
N ALA A 212 -2.91 10.70 -10.39
CA ALA A 212 -4.34 10.96 -10.26
C ALA A 212 -4.63 12.13 -9.30
N ASP A 213 -3.70 12.41 -8.38
CA ASP A 213 -3.81 13.53 -7.44
C ASP A 213 -3.35 14.87 -8.06
N CYS A 214 -2.81 14.83 -9.28
CA CYS A 214 -2.17 15.99 -9.90
C CYS A 214 -3.15 16.90 -10.64
N VAL A 215 -2.92 18.20 -10.53
CA VAL A 215 -3.48 19.21 -11.44
C VAL A 215 -2.42 19.64 -12.45
N SER A 216 -2.82 19.87 -13.71
CA SER A 216 -1.89 20.42 -14.70
C SER A 216 -1.57 21.88 -14.41
N LEU A 217 -0.43 22.36 -14.92
CA LEU A 217 -0.07 23.78 -14.76
C LEU A 217 -1.05 24.70 -15.50
N GLU A 218 -1.53 24.26 -16.65
CA GLU A 218 -2.45 25.01 -17.50
C GLU A 218 -3.81 25.20 -16.82
N GLU A 219 -4.37 24.13 -16.22
CA GLU A 219 -5.60 24.22 -15.42
C GLU A 219 -5.41 25.12 -14.21
N LEU A 220 -4.29 24.96 -13.49
CA LEU A 220 -4.00 25.79 -12.32
C LEU A 220 -3.85 27.27 -12.66
N GLU A 221 -3.26 27.61 -13.81
CA GLU A 221 -3.17 28.99 -14.27
C GLU A 221 -4.53 29.58 -14.66
N ALA A 222 -5.44 28.77 -15.19
CA ALA A 222 -6.80 29.18 -15.51
C ALA A 222 -7.68 29.35 -14.26
N GLY A 223 -7.60 28.41 -13.32
CA GLY A 223 -8.44 28.37 -12.10
C GLY A 223 -7.86 29.10 -10.88
N GLY A 224 -6.56 29.41 -10.89
CA GLY A 224 -5.87 30.18 -9.87
C GLY A 224 -5.97 29.61 -8.46
N ALA A 225 -6.13 30.48 -7.46
CA ALA A 225 -6.15 30.10 -6.05
C ALA A 225 -7.43 29.35 -5.60
N GLU A 226 -8.50 29.40 -6.39
CA GLU A 226 -9.74 28.67 -6.11
C GLU A 226 -9.55 27.19 -6.45
N LEU A 227 -9.14 26.89 -7.68
CA LEU A 227 -8.80 25.53 -8.09
C LEU A 227 -7.69 24.92 -7.23
N ALA A 228 -6.71 25.72 -6.80
CA ALA A 228 -5.66 25.27 -5.88
C ALA A 228 -6.20 24.77 -4.52
N ARG A 229 -7.34 25.29 -4.05
CA ARG A 229 -7.98 24.81 -2.81
C ARG A 229 -8.85 23.60 -3.06
N GLU A 230 -9.52 23.54 -4.19
CA GLU A 230 -10.33 22.39 -4.59
C GLU A 230 -9.48 21.13 -4.81
N CYS A 231 -8.34 21.27 -5.49
CA CYS A 231 -7.45 20.17 -5.83
C CYS A 231 -6.35 19.92 -4.80
N CYS A 232 -6.44 20.48 -3.58
CA CYS A 232 -5.39 20.28 -2.59
C CYS A 232 -5.37 18.86 -2.02
N LEU A 233 -4.15 18.39 -1.76
CA LEU A 233 -3.90 17.13 -1.09
C LEU A 233 -4.27 17.26 0.39
N ASP A 234 -4.76 16.18 0.97
CA ASP A 234 -4.89 16.09 2.42
C ASP A 234 -3.50 16.03 3.07
N PRO A 235 -3.05 17.08 3.78
CA PRO A 235 -1.71 17.12 4.34
C PRO A 235 -1.51 16.09 5.45
N ALA A 236 -2.56 15.70 6.19
CA ALA A 236 -2.47 14.69 7.23
C ALA A 236 -2.36 13.27 6.63
N ALA A 237 -3.13 12.99 5.57
CA ALA A 237 -3.04 11.74 4.83
C ALA A 237 -1.66 11.56 4.17
N VAL A 238 -1.15 12.62 3.51
CA VAL A 238 0.17 12.58 2.85
C VAL A 238 1.31 12.42 3.87
N LEU A 239 1.16 12.96 5.08
CA LEU A 239 2.11 12.74 6.18
C LEU A 239 2.04 11.32 6.74
N GLY A 240 0.91 10.63 6.57
CA GLY A 240 0.67 9.31 7.15
C GLY A 240 0.71 9.35 8.67
N LEU A 241 0.09 10.35 9.31
CA LEU A 241 0.02 10.46 10.76
C LEU A 241 -1.41 10.24 11.27
N PRO A 242 -1.60 9.63 12.45
CA PRO A 242 -2.89 9.68 13.14
C PRO A 242 -3.35 11.12 13.35
N VAL A 243 -4.64 11.35 13.23
CA VAL A 243 -5.29 12.67 13.23
C VAL A 243 -6.03 12.91 14.53
N ARG A 244 -5.93 14.10 15.11
CA ARG A 244 -6.77 14.53 16.24
C ARG A 244 -7.38 15.90 15.93
N GLU A 245 -8.70 15.93 15.84
CA GLU A 245 -9.44 17.17 15.74
C GLU A 245 -9.35 17.93 17.07
N LEU A 246 -9.12 19.24 16.99
CA LEU A 246 -9.00 20.14 18.13
C LEU A 246 -10.35 20.69 18.54
N ASP A 247 -10.55 20.84 19.83
CA ASP A 247 -11.62 21.69 20.33
C ASP A 247 -11.26 23.17 20.12
N VAL A 248 -12.29 24.03 19.97
CA VAL A 248 -12.12 25.48 19.82
C VAL A 248 -11.23 26.07 20.94
N SER A 249 -11.32 25.51 22.15
CA SER A 249 -10.52 25.95 23.31
C SER A 249 -9.03 25.63 23.19
N GLU A 250 -8.65 24.61 22.42
CA GLU A 250 -7.27 24.14 22.26
C GLU A 250 -6.53 24.85 21.12
N VAL A 251 -7.26 25.42 20.15
CA VAL A 251 -6.68 26.06 18.96
C VAL A 251 -5.65 27.14 19.31
N VAL A 252 -5.94 27.94 20.35
CA VAL A 252 -5.03 29.00 20.81
C VAL A 252 -3.73 28.40 21.34
N ASP A 253 -3.81 27.37 22.16
CA ASP A 253 -2.65 26.72 22.74
C ASP A 253 -1.78 26.04 21.67
N VAL A 254 -2.41 25.33 20.72
CA VAL A 254 -1.73 24.70 19.59
C VAL A 254 -1.07 25.74 18.68
N SER A 255 -1.75 26.84 18.37
CA SER A 255 -1.17 27.92 17.55
C SER A 255 0.10 28.52 18.19
N CYS A 256 0.19 28.50 19.53
CA CYS A 256 1.34 28.95 20.32
C CYS A 256 2.38 27.85 20.58
N GLY A 257 2.20 26.63 20.09
CA GLY A 257 3.13 25.51 20.28
C GLY A 257 3.13 24.94 21.70
N ARG A 258 2.05 25.15 22.48
CA ARG A 258 1.95 24.66 23.86
C ARG A 258 1.66 23.15 23.89
N ARG A 259 1.88 22.56 25.07
CA ARG A 259 1.49 21.16 25.33
C ARG A 259 -0.02 21.09 25.53
N ILE A 260 -0.61 20.00 25.06
CA ILE A 260 -2.03 19.71 25.24
C ILE A 260 -2.20 18.27 25.75
N GLU A 261 -3.40 17.96 26.25
CA GLU A 261 -3.75 16.60 26.62
C GLU A 261 -3.80 15.69 25.38
N PRO A 262 -3.43 14.39 25.50
CA PRO A 262 -3.33 13.53 24.32
C PRO A 262 -4.65 13.27 23.60
N GLY A 263 -5.75 13.18 24.34
CA GLY A 263 -7.06 12.78 23.79
C GLY A 263 -7.01 11.45 23.03
N MET A 264 -7.97 11.27 22.12
CA MET A 264 -7.97 10.18 21.14
C MET A 264 -7.50 10.71 19.78
N VAL A 265 -6.89 9.83 19.00
CA VAL A 265 -6.48 10.04 17.61
C VAL A 265 -7.21 9.05 16.71
N LEU A 266 -7.47 9.46 15.47
CA LEU A 266 -7.93 8.64 14.36
C LEU A 266 -6.73 8.17 13.55
N ASP A 267 -6.49 6.87 13.51
CA ASP A 267 -5.51 6.24 12.62
C ASP A 267 -6.27 5.47 11.54
N GLY A 268 -6.42 6.10 10.37
CA GLY A 268 -7.42 5.68 9.39
C GLY A 268 -8.83 5.83 9.96
N ILE A 269 -9.56 4.71 10.03
CA ILE A 269 -10.94 4.67 10.54
C ILE A 269 -11.05 4.40 12.06
N VAL A 270 -9.92 4.25 12.76
CA VAL A 270 -9.87 3.74 14.14
C VAL A 270 -9.55 4.84 15.14
N SER A 271 -10.41 5.01 16.14
CA SER A 271 -10.18 5.89 17.29
C SER A 271 -9.43 5.19 18.42
N ARG A 272 -8.32 5.78 18.89
CA ARG A 272 -7.46 5.22 19.94
C ARG A 272 -6.62 6.28 20.65
N PRO A 273 -6.06 6.02 21.84
CA PRO A 273 -5.04 6.90 22.38
C PRO A 273 -3.74 6.84 21.55
N PRO A 274 -2.98 7.94 21.46
CA PRO A 274 -1.67 7.95 20.81
C PRO A 274 -0.61 7.22 21.65
N ALA A 275 0.22 6.40 21.00
CA ALA A 275 1.28 5.61 21.62
C ALA A 275 2.49 6.49 22.04
N PRO A 276 3.28 6.12 23.06
CA PRO A 276 4.47 6.87 23.44
C PRO A 276 5.44 7.09 22.27
N GLY A 277 5.90 8.34 22.07
CA GLY A 277 6.76 8.73 20.94
C GLY A 277 6.04 8.89 19.60
N GLU A 278 4.75 8.58 19.52
CA GLU A 278 3.98 8.70 18.29
C GLU A 278 3.76 10.16 17.91
N ARG A 279 3.91 10.47 16.62
CA ARG A 279 3.58 11.77 16.05
C ARG A 279 2.11 11.79 15.63
N VAL A 280 1.44 12.90 15.91
CA VAL A 280 0.01 13.10 15.68
C VAL A 280 -0.19 14.39 14.89
N ALA A 281 -1.01 14.35 13.85
CA ALA A 281 -1.50 15.50 13.12
C ALA A 281 -2.69 16.11 13.88
N LEU A 282 -2.55 17.36 14.31
CA LEU A 282 -3.62 18.12 14.96
C LEU A 282 -4.38 18.95 13.93
N THR A 283 -5.69 18.78 13.86
CA THR A 283 -6.54 19.35 12.81
C THR A 283 -7.63 20.22 13.42
N PHE A 284 -8.08 21.23 12.68
CA PHE A 284 -9.21 22.07 13.09
C PHE A 284 -9.90 22.62 11.85
N GLY A 285 -11.19 22.34 11.70
CA GLY A 285 -12.03 22.95 10.66
C GLY A 285 -11.53 22.68 9.24
N GLY A 286 -11.08 21.45 8.96
CA GLY A 286 -10.57 21.06 7.65
C GLY A 286 -9.14 21.53 7.35
N GLY A 287 -8.40 22.01 8.37
CA GLY A 287 -7.01 22.41 8.24
C GLY A 287 -6.07 21.72 9.23
N LEU A 288 -4.82 21.48 8.82
CA LEU A 288 -3.76 20.96 9.68
C LEU A 288 -3.15 22.11 10.49
N ALA A 289 -3.40 22.12 11.79
CA ALA A 289 -2.89 23.11 12.75
C ALA A 289 -1.47 22.79 13.21
N GLY A 290 -1.08 21.51 13.22
CA GLY A 290 0.33 21.10 13.25
C GLY A 290 0.59 19.66 13.68
N ILE A 291 1.84 19.36 14.05
CA ILE A 291 2.32 18.01 14.35
C ILE A 291 2.89 17.99 15.77
N TRP A 292 2.33 17.13 16.62
CA TRP A 292 2.74 16.93 18.00
C TRP A 292 3.27 15.52 18.20
N GLU A 293 4.06 15.29 19.24
CA GLU A 293 4.60 13.99 19.61
C GLU A 293 4.16 13.61 21.03
N ARG A 294 3.77 12.35 21.22
CA ARG A 294 3.37 11.83 22.53
C ARG A 294 4.57 11.72 23.48
N ARG A 295 4.64 12.61 24.47
CA ARG A 295 5.70 12.62 25.49
C ARG A 295 5.12 12.60 26.91
N GLY A 296 5.45 11.56 27.67
CA GLY A 296 5.03 11.43 29.08
C GLY A 296 3.52 11.28 29.22
N ALA A 297 2.81 12.28 29.75
CA ALA A 297 1.34 12.33 29.84
C ALA A 297 0.70 13.33 28.85
N SER A 298 1.49 14.08 28.06
CA SER A 298 1.02 15.12 27.16
C SER A 298 1.37 14.86 25.69
N LEU A 299 0.78 15.63 24.78
CA LEU A 299 1.31 15.89 23.45
C LEU A 299 2.20 17.13 23.50
N ALA A 300 3.41 17.03 22.94
CA ALA A 300 4.37 18.14 22.85
C ALA A 300 4.57 18.59 21.40
N CYS A 301 4.68 19.89 21.17
CA CYS A 301 4.82 20.45 19.83
C CYS A 301 6.11 20.00 19.14
N SER A 302 5.97 19.42 17.94
CA SER A 302 7.08 19.19 17.02
C SER A 302 7.13 20.29 15.95
N THR A 303 5.98 20.60 15.34
CA THR A 303 5.83 21.67 14.35
C THR A 303 4.45 22.30 14.47
N ASN A 304 4.34 23.62 14.60
CA ASN A 304 3.07 24.34 14.56
C ASN A 304 2.87 25.16 13.27
N PHE A 305 1.60 25.29 12.86
CA PHE A 305 1.17 26.09 11.72
C PHE A 305 0.18 27.16 12.19
N PRO A 306 0.64 28.39 12.49
CA PRO A 306 -0.23 29.48 12.93
C PRO A 306 -1.35 29.84 11.95
N GLN A 307 -1.15 29.52 10.66
CA GLN A 307 -2.21 29.42 9.67
C GLN A 307 -2.31 27.95 9.31
N ALA A 308 -3.48 27.35 9.54
CA ALA A 308 -3.71 25.95 9.23
C ALA A 308 -3.49 25.69 7.74
N ILE A 309 -2.99 24.49 7.42
CA ILE A 309 -2.84 24.05 6.04
C ILE A 309 -4.15 23.40 5.63
N GLU A 310 -4.85 24.01 4.68
CA GLU A 310 -6.15 23.58 4.18
C GLU A 310 -6.07 22.20 3.51
N GLY A 311 -7.24 21.56 3.35
CA GLY A 311 -7.37 20.31 2.62
C GLY A 311 -7.42 19.05 3.48
N VAL A 312 -7.37 19.18 4.81
CA VAL A 312 -7.61 18.04 5.69
C VAL A 312 -9.04 17.58 5.50
N ARG A 313 -9.20 16.36 5.01
CA ARG A 313 -10.50 15.75 4.77
C ARG A 313 -10.98 15.18 6.10
N ALA A 314 -12.29 15.19 6.32
CA ALA A 314 -12.85 14.75 7.58
C ALA A 314 -12.56 13.25 7.76
N ALA A 315 -11.56 12.91 8.58
CA ALA A 315 -11.40 11.55 9.07
C ALA A 315 -12.67 11.22 9.87
N CYS A 316 -13.49 10.32 9.36
CA CYS A 316 -14.63 9.79 10.07
C CYS A 316 -14.20 8.48 10.72
N ALA A 317 -14.25 8.39 12.06
CA ALA A 317 -14.23 7.08 12.67
C ALA A 317 -15.38 6.27 12.06
N LEU A 318 -15.15 4.99 11.76
CA LEU A 318 -16.23 4.12 11.25
C LEU A 318 -17.49 4.19 12.13
N ALA A 319 -17.30 4.34 13.44
CA ALA A 319 -18.37 4.48 14.43
C ALA A 319 -19.22 5.77 14.30
N GLU A 320 -18.66 6.83 13.71
CA GLU A 320 -19.30 8.14 13.53
C GLU A 320 -20.01 8.27 12.17
N ALA A 321 -19.77 7.35 11.23
CA ALA A 321 -20.38 7.37 9.91
C ALA A 321 -21.88 7.04 9.99
N GLY A 322 -22.71 8.06 9.81
CA GLY A 322 -24.17 7.96 9.92
C GLY A 322 -24.86 9.09 9.16
N PRO A 323 -26.20 9.18 9.19
CA PRO A 323 -26.94 10.19 8.42
C PRO A 323 -26.51 11.64 8.73
N ASP A 324 -26.08 11.91 9.96
CA ASP A 324 -25.58 13.22 10.38
C ASP A 324 -24.13 13.51 9.92
N ARG A 325 -23.39 12.48 9.50
CA ARG A 325 -21.99 12.56 9.07
C ARG A 325 -21.68 11.51 7.98
N PRO A 326 -22.17 11.72 6.75
CA PRO A 326 -21.97 10.78 5.65
C PRO A 326 -20.51 10.72 5.20
N LEU A 327 -20.10 9.63 4.57
CA LEU A 327 -18.79 9.49 3.94
C LEU A 327 -18.81 10.20 2.58
N ASP A 328 -17.82 11.06 2.34
CA ASP A 328 -17.56 11.56 1.00
C ASP A 328 -16.91 10.48 0.12
N ALA A 329 -16.92 10.70 -1.20
CA ALA A 329 -16.44 9.72 -2.18
C ALA A 329 -14.96 9.30 -1.97
N LEU A 330 -14.11 10.20 -1.47
CA LEU A 330 -12.70 9.91 -1.27
C LEU A 330 -12.44 9.21 0.06
N ALA A 331 -13.16 9.57 1.12
CA ALA A 331 -13.15 8.83 2.38
C ALA A 331 -13.62 7.38 2.15
N ALA A 332 -14.64 7.20 1.32
CA ALA A 332 -15.11 5.90 0.89
C ALA A 332 -14.08 5.15 0.02
N GLU A 333 -13.42 5.82 -0.92
CA GLU A 333 -12.32 5.23 -1.69
C GLU A 333 -11.20 4.74 -0.77
N GLY A 334 -10.72 5.60 0.14
CA GLY A 334 -9.69 5.26 1.12
C GLY A 334 -10.07 4.07 1.99
N LEU A 335 -11.31 4.05 2.51
CA LEU A 335 -11.84 2.96 3.31
C LEU A 335 -11.81 1.63 2.55
N VAL A 336 -12.30 1.61 1.31
CA VAL A 336 -12.38 0.37 0.50
C VAL A 336 -10.97 -0.09 0.09
N ARG A 337 -10.09 0.85 -0.26
CA ARG A 337 -8.69 0.55 -0.56
C ARG A 337 -7.97 -0.04 0.65
N ASP A 338 -8.18 0.51 1.84
CA ASP A 338 -7.57 0.02 3.07
C ASP A 338 -8.08 -1.39 3.40
N ALA A 339 -9.39 -1.63 3.28
CA ALA A 339 -10.01 -2.94 3.50
C ALA A 339 -9.34 -4.03 2.64
N LEU A 340 -9.10 -3.74 1.36
CA LEU A 340 -8.50 -4.67 0.39
C LEU A 340 -6.96 -4.65 0.38
N GLY A 341 -6.31 -3.92 1.27
CA GLY A 341 -4.85 -3.79 1.28
C GLY A 341 -4.27 -3.10 0.04
N MET A 342 -5.06 -2.27 -0.64
CA MET A 342 -4.68 -1.43 -1.78
C MET A 342 -4.22 -0.02 -1.38
N GLY A 343 -4.55 0.41 -0.16
CA GLY A 343 -4.24 1.74 0.41
C GLY A 343 -2.90 1.82 1.16
N GLY A 344 -2.11 0.75 1.17
CA GLY A 344 -0.92 0.65 2.01
C GLY A 344 0.03 1.85 1.90
N ARG A 345 0.43 2.38 3.06
CA ARG A 345 1.65 3.19 3.22
C ARG A 345 2.79 2.32 2.69
N ARG A 346 3.12 2.46 1.40
CA ARG A 346 4.16 1.67 0.75
C ARG A 346 5.49 1.88 1.48
N GLY A 347 5.76 1.01 2.44
CA GLY A 347 7.04 0.88 3.13
C GLY A 347 8.09 0.47 2.11
N GLY A 348 9.30 0.95 2.31
CA GLY A 348 10.41 0.73 1.40
C GLY A 348 10.99 -0.68 1.46
N GLY A 349 10.17 -1.74 1.33
CA GLY A 349 10.61 -3.13 1.25
C GLY A 349 10.43 -3.80 -0.14
N SER A 350 11.35 -4.69 -0.51
CA SER A 350 11.55 -5.28 -1.86
C SER A 350 10.50 -6.31 -2.30
N ASN A 351 10.12 -6.38 -3.60
CA ASN A 351 9.15 -7.37 -4.15
C ASN A 351 9.66 -8.83 -4.19
N ASN A 352 10.30 -9.27 -3.13
CA ASN A 352 10.89 -10.57 -3.00
C ASN A 352 9.97 -11.46 -2.18
N VAL A 353 8.94 -12.01 -2.84
CA VAL A 353 8.17 -13.12 -2.29
C VAL A 353 8.97 -14.39 -2.53
N CYS A 354 9.57 -14.93 -1.46
CA CYS A 354 10.16 -16.26 -1.49
C CYS A 354 9.07 -17.26 -1.15
N LEU A 355 8.64 -18.08 -2.11
CA LEU A 355 7.73 -19.19 -1.83
C LEU A 355 8.54 -20.47 -1.79
N ALA A 356 8.89 -20.90 -0.60
CA ALA A 356 9.32 -22.27 -0.38
C ALA A 356 8.05 -23.14 -0.29
N GLY A 357 7.51 -23.51 -1.46
CA GLY A 357 6.34 -24.38 -1.58
C GLY A 357 5.34 -24.11 -2.73
N GLY A 358 5.52 -23.05 -3.54
CA GLY A 358 4.69 -22.83 -4.73
C GLY A 358 4.54 -21.35 -5.14
N VAL A 359 4.84 -21.04 -6.41
CA VAL A 359 5.00 -19.75 -7.12
C VAL A 359 4.09 -18.56 -6.77
N VAL A 360 4.65 -17.33 -6.81
CA VAL A 360 4.03 -16.09 -7.32
C VAL A 360 5.11 -15.12 -7.86
N ARG A 361 5.27 -15.09 -9.19
CA ARG A 361 5.44 -13.85 -9.95
C ARG A 361 4.38 -13.87 -11.05
N GLY A 362 3.36 -13.01 -10.95
CA GLY A 362 2.21 -12.96 -11.87
C GLY A 362 1.33 -14.21 -11.73
N TRP A 363 0.14 -14.08 -11.17
CA TRP A 363 -0.70 -15.21 -10.77
C TRP A 363 -1.09 -16.12 -11.96
N THR A 364 -0.65 -17.38 -11.95
CA THR A 364 -1.49 -18.54 -12.30
C THR A 364 -1.04 -19.81 -11.58
N LEU A 365 -2.05 -20.55 -11.12
CA LEU A 365 -2.02 -21.84 -10.46
C LEU A 365 -1.81 -22.95 -11.52
N GLU A 366 -0.72 -23.73 -11.45
CA GLU A 366 -0.76 -25.17 -11.77
C GLU A 366 0.46 -25.97 -11.26
N ARG A 367 0.13 -26.99 -10.47
CA ARG A 367 0.86 -28.21 -10.02
C ARG A 367 2.37 -28.34 -10.27
N SER A 368 3.14 -28.34 -9.18
CA SER A 368 3.87 -29.52 -8.68
C SER A 368 4.41 -29.24 -7.26
N GLY A 369 4.22 -30.19 -6.35
CA GLY A 369 4.40 -30.02 -4.90
C GLY A 369 5.82 -29.72 -4.47
N LEU A 370 5.97 -29.32 -3.20
CA LEU A 370 7.23 -29.33 -2.46
C LEU A 370 8.12 -30.51 -2.90
N ASP A 371 9.27 -30.21 -3.50
CA ASP A 371 10.42 -31.09 -3.45
C ASP A 371 11.59 -30.32 -2.82
N LEU A 372 11.47 -30.13 -1.50
CA LEU A 372 12.65 -30.06 -0.65
C LEU A 372 13.28 -31.45 -0.79
N GLU A 373 14.43 -31.62 -1.47
CA GLU A 373 15.19 -32.87 -1.35
C GLU A 373 15.57 -33.03 0.13
N TRP A 374 14.68 -33.66 0.89
CA TRP A 374 14.66 -33.93 2.32
C TRP A 374 15.95 -33.52 3.02
N LEU A 375 15.94 -32.43 3.80
CA LEU A 375 16.49 -32.47 5.16
C LEU A 375 17.79 -33.32 5.23
N ARG A 376 18.84 -33.02 4.45
CA ARG A 376 19.84 -34.03 4.02
C ARG A 376 20.41 -34.89 5.16
N PRO A 377 20.30 -36.22 5.10
CA PRO A 377 21.11 -37.12 5.94
C PRO A 377 22.53 -37.35 5.38
N ALA A 378 23.51 -37.10 6.25
CA ALA A 378 24.93 -37.50 6.32
C ALA A 378 25.90 -37.28 5.12
N ASP A 379 25.65 -37.71 3.88
CA ASP A 379 26.75 -37.86 2.90
C ASP A 379 26.39 -37.44 1.45
N GLY A 380 26.63 -36.16 1.08
CA GLY A 380 26.57 -35.69 -0.31
C GLY A 380 26.89 -34.19 -0.51
N PRO A 381 27.54 -33.76 -1.63
CA PRO A 381 28.05 -32.40 -1.80
C PRO A 381 26.94 -31.34 -2.00
N SER A 382 27.10 -30.18 -1.36
CA SER A 382 26.18 -29.03 -1.38
C SER A 382 25.97 -28.48 -2.80
N PRO A 383 24.75 -27.99 -3.17
CA PRO A 383 24.63 -27.08 -4.29
C PRO A 383 25.20 -25.73 -3.88
N ASP A 384 26.31 -25.32 -4.48
CA ASP A 384 26.87 -23.99 -4.30
C ASP A 384 25.85 -22.94 -4.79
N GLY A 385 25.34 -22.10 -3.88
CA GLY A 385 24.85 -20.75 -4.20
C GLY A 385 23.42 -20.55 -4.72
N ALA A 386 22.55 -21.55 -4.79
CA ALA A 386 21.28 -21.42 -5.53
C ALA A 386 20.13 -20.63 -4.86
N TRP A 387 20.13 -20.42 -3.53
CA TRP A 387 18.94 -19.91 -2.80
C TRP A 387 19.15 -18.65 -1.95
N ARG A 388 20.30 -17.97 -2.07
CA ARG A 388 20.54 -16.74 -1.31
C ARG A 388 19.76 -15.58 -1.92
N PHE A 389 18.75 -15.10 -1.21
CA PHE A 389 17.84 -14.05 -1.69
C PHE A 389 18.57 -12.71 -1.96
N ALA A 390 19.74 -12.51 -1.35
CA ALA A 390 20.53 -11.31 -1.55
C ALA A 390 22.04 -11.59 -1.38
N GLY A 391 22.66 -12.27 -2.34
CA GLY A 391 24.12 -12.46 -2.37
C GLY A 391 24.70 -13.23 -1.18
N GLU A 392 26.01 -13.45 -1.22
CA GLU A 392 26.71 -14.35 -0.28
C GLU A 392 26.87 -13.83 1.16
N ASN A 393 26.24 -12.71 1.58
CA ASN A 393 26.41 -12.15 2.94
C ASN A 393 25.20 -11.32 3.44
N SER A 394 23.97 -11.63 3.02
CA SER A 394 22.82 -10.85 3.48
C SER A 394 22.35 -11.22 4.87
N ARG A 395 22.24 -10.20 5.73
CA ARG A 395 21.77 -10.30 7.10
C ARG A 395 20.26 -10.10 7.14
N ILE A 396 19.56 -10.94 7.89
CA ILE A 396 18.10 -11.00 7.91
C ILE A 396 17.58 -10.90 9.35
N VAL A 397 16.58 -10.04 9.55
CA VAL A 397 15.70 -10.06 10.72
C VAL A 397 14.40 -10.75 10.30
N CYS A 398 13.99 -11.78 11.03
CA CYS A 398 12.77 -12.53 10.75
C CYS A 398 11.64 -12.09 11.68
N ALA A 399 10.47 -11.81 11.13
CA ALA A 399 9.22 -11.68 11.86
C ALA A 399 8.33 -12.89 11.55
N ILE A 400 8.09 -13.77 12.53
CA ILE A 400 7.44 -15.07 12.28
C ILE A 400 6.03 -15.10 12.87
N GLY A 401 5.04 -15.55 12.09
CA GLY A 401 3.67 -15.73 12.56
C GLY A 401 2.73 -16.23 11.47
N ALA A 402 1.52 -16.68 11.84
CA ALA A 402 0.49 -17.06 10.87
C ALA A 402 -0.10 -15.84 10.12
N PHE A 403 -0.03 -14.66 10.75
CA PHE A 403 -0.46 -13.37 10.22
C PHE A 403 -1.92 -13.29 9.76
N ASP A 404 -2.79 -14.21 10.18
CA ASP A 404 -4.19 -14.21 9.76
C ASP A 404 -4.94 -12.96 10.24
N GLY A 405 -5.68 -12.34 9.33
CA GLY A 405 -6.35 -11.06 9.52
C GLY A 405 -5.44 -9.84 9.47
N LEU A 406 -4.10 -10.00 9.42
CA LEU A 406 -3.13 -8.89 9.35
C LEU A 406 -3.50 -7.71 10.27
N HIS A 407 -3.81 -8.00 11.53
CA HIS A 407 -4.38 -7.04 12.46
C HIS A 407 -3.31 -6.14 13.10
N ARG A 408 -3.74 -5.15 13.90
CA ARG A 408 -2.83 -4.16 14.51
C ARG A 408 -1.78 -4.77 15.45
N GLY A 409 -2.09 -5.92 16.07
CA GLY A 409 -1.08 -6.73 16.78
C GLY A 409 0.08 -7.18 15.89
N HIS A 410 -0.20 -7.72 14.70
CA HIS A 410 0.82 -8.08 13.71
C HIS A 410 1.55 -6.84 13.18
N GLN A 411 0.84 -5.74 12.93
CA GLN A 411 1.46 -4.48 12.51
C GLN A 411 2.50 -3.97 13.52
N ALA A 412 2.21 -4.05 14.82
CA ALA A 412 3.15 -3.67 15.87
C ALA A 412 4.40 -4.58 15.87
N LEU A 413 4.21 -5.88 15.63
CA LEU A 413 5.28 -6.86 15.52
C LEU A 413 6.20 -6.54 14.32
N ILE A 414 5.63 -6.30 13.14
CA ILE A 414 6.38 -5.93 11.94
C ILE A 414 7.10 -4.58 12.13
N ALA A 415 6.45 -3.59 12.73
CA ALA A 415 7.08 -2.28 12.99
C ALA A 415 8.30 -2.39 13.90
N ARG A 416 8.23 -3.24 14.94
CA ARG A 416 9.39 -3.51 15.80
C ARG A 416 10.50 -4.23 15.04
N ALA A 417 10.14 -5.20 14.21
CA ALA A 417 11.10 -5.95 13.41
C ALA A 417 11.80 -5.08 12.35
N ARG A 418 11.09 -4.12 11.74
CA ARG A 418 11.67 -3.12 10.83
C ARG A 418 12.70 -2.27 11.54
N LYS A 419 12.37 -1.77 12.74
CA LYS A 419 13.31 -1.00 13.55
C LYS A 419 14.61 -1.79 13.83
N GLU A 420 14.48 -3.08 14.19
CA GLU A 420 15.64 -3.95 14.40
C GLU A 420 16.45 -4.16 13.12
N ALA A 421 15.77 -4.38 12.00
CA ALA A 421 16.42 -4.55 10.71
C ALA A 421 17.20 -3.27 10.31
N ASP A 422 16.63 -2.08 10.53
CA ASP A 422 17.31 -0.80 10.28
C ASP A 422 18.55 -0.61 11.16
N GLU A 423 18.41 -0.83 12.47
CA GLU A 423 19.50 -0.69 13.44
C GLU A 423 20.66 -1.65 13.15
N ARG A 424 20.35 -2.82 12.57
CA ARG A 424 21.33 -3.86 12.22
C ARG A 424 21.86 -3.74 10.79
N GLY A 425 21.30 -2.87 9.96
CA GLY A 425 21.60 -2.82 8.53
C GLY A 425 21.23 -4.12 7.80
N ALA A 426 20.14 -4.76 8.23
CA ALA A 426 19.63 -6.04 7.76
C ALA A 426 18.31 -5.85 6.99
N MET A 427 17.92 -6.89 6.24
CA MET A 427 16.60 -6.97 5.62
C MET A 427 15.58 -7.52 6.60
N LEU A 428 14.33 -7.06 6.54
CA LEU A 428 13.20 -7.63 7.26
C LEU A 428 12.47 -8.65 6.41
N MET A 429 12.47 -9.91 6.84
CA MET A 429 11.66 -10.97 6.24
C MET A 429 10.49 -11.33 7.15
N ALA A 430 9.26 -11.22 6.65
CA ALA A 430 8.10 -11.82 7.30
C ALA A 430 8.00 -13.30 6.90
N VAL A 431 7.86 -14.19 7.89
CA VAL A 431 7.72 -15.63 7.68
C VAL A 431 6.31 -16.03 8.07
N THR A 432 5.55 -16.52 7.09
CA THR A 432 4.14 -16.93 7.24
C THR A 432 3.92 -18.35 6.75
N PHE A 433 2.75 -18.89 7.05
CA PHE A 433 2.39 -20.28 6.76
C PHE A 433 1.10 -20.34 5.93
N THR A 434 1.10 -21.20 4.92
CA THR A 434 -0.08 -21.53 4.10
C THR A 434 -0.15 -23.05 3.90
N PRO A 435 -1.29 -23.72 4.14
CA PRO A 435 -2.46 -23.19 4.86
C PRO A 435 -2.09 -22.74 6.28
N ASP A 436 -3.02 -22.08 6.97
CA ASP A 436 -2.80 -21.72 8.38
C ASP A 436 -2.45 -22.99 9.20
N PRO A 437 -1.45 -22.94 10.10
CA PRO A 437 -1.03 -24.11 10.87
C PRO A 437 -2.18 -24.80 11.61
N ALA A 438 -3.18 -24.04 12.09
CA ALA A 438 -4.34 -24.60 12.74
C ALA A 438 -5.13 -25.55 11.80
N ARG A 439 -5.23 -25.24 10.50
CA ARG A 439 -5.92 -26.10 9.52
C ARG A 439 -5.28 -27.48 9.40
N VAL A 440 -3.97 -27.57 9.55
CA VAL A 440 -3.25 -28.85 9.46
C VAL A 440 -3.24 -29.57 10.79
N LEU A 441 -3.08 -28.85 11.89
CA LEU A 441 -2.95 -29.44 13.22
C LEU A 441 -4.28 -29.95 13.78
N VAL A 442 -5.39 -29.27 13.49
CA VAL A 442 -6.71 -29.63 14.04
C VAL A 442 -7.78 -29.89 12.97
N GLY A 443 -7.43 -29.85 11.68
CA GLY A 443 -8.31 -30.23 10.58
C GLY A 443 -9.58 -29.38 10.51
N ASP A 444 -10.74 -30.04 10.41
CA ASP A 444 -12.06 -29.38 10.31
C ASP A 444 -12.43 -28.52 11.54
N ALA A 445 -11.75 -28.73 12.68
CA ALA A 445 -11.93 -27.90 13.88
C ALA A 445 -11.13 -26.59 13.83
N ALA A 446 -10.37 -26.35 12.77
CA ALA A 446 -9.58 -25.15 12.62
C ALA A 446 -10.46 -23.89 12.53
N PRO A 447 -10.02 -22.76 13.10
CA PRO A 447 -10.71 -21.50 12.90
C PRO A 447 -10.77 -21.11 11.42
N VAL A 448 -11.89 -20.51 11.02
CA VAL A 448 -12.02 -19.86 9.71
C VAL A 448 -11.05 -18.69 9.55
N ASP A 449 -10.54 -18.47 8.35
CA ASP A 449 -9.54 -17.44 8.06
C ASP A 449 -10.20 -16.05 8.05
N LEU A 450 -9.55 -15.07 8.67
CA LEU A 450 -9.94 -13.66 8.59
C LEU A 450 -9.54 -13.03 7.26
N THR A 451 -8.54 -13.59 6.57
CA THR A 451 -8.07 -13.11 5.27
C THR A 451 -7.70 -14.31 4.40
N LEU A 452 -8.12 -14.28 3.14
CA LEU A 452 -7.86 -15.35 2.19
C LEU A 452 -6.36 -15.66 2.14
N ALA A 453 -5.99 -16.93 2.33
CA ALA A 453 -4.60 -17.34 2.45
C ALA A 453 -3.75 -16.92 1.23
N GLY A 454 -4.32 -16.95 0.02
CA GLY A 454 -3.64 -16.49 -1.20
C GLY A 454 -3.40 -14.97 -1.27
N GLU A 455 -4.21 -14.17 -0.57
CA GLU A 455 -4.08 -12.71 -0.55
C GLU A 455 -3.14 -12.23 0.55
N ARG A 456 -3.04 -12.99 1.64
CA ARG A 456 -2.28 -12.63 2.85
C ARG A 456 -0.84 -12.20 2.57
N PRO A 457 -0.02 -12.92 1.77
CA PRO A 457 1.36 -12.48 1.48
C PRO A 457 1.40 -11.15 0.73
N SER A 458 0.50 -10.97 -0.25
CA SER A 458 0.40 -9.73 -1.02
C SER A 458 -0.05 -8.55 -0.16
N MET A 459 -1.02 -8.77 0.74
CA MET A 459 -1.48 -7.75 1.67
C MET A 459 -0.42 -7.40 2.71
N LEU A 460 0.27 -8.39 3.30
CA LEU A 460 1.37 -8.18 4.25
C LEU A 460 2.43 -7.28 3.62
N PHE A 461 2.80 -7.61 2.39
CA PHE A 461 3.77 -6.85 1.62
C PHE A 461 3.31 -5.43 1.26
N ARG A 462 2.05 -5.25 0.85
CA ARG A 462 1.52 -3.93 0.46
C ARG A 462 1.26 -3.02 1.65
N LEU A 463 0.79 -3.58 2.76
CA LEU A 463 0.37 -2.82 3.93
C LEU A 463 1.56 -2.40 4.79
N TRP A 464 2.62 -3.20 4.86
CA TRP A 464 3.69 -3.02 5.83
C TRP A 464 5.09 -3.06 5.21
N ASP A 465 6.04 -2.49 5.95
CA ASP A 465 7.41 -2.25 5.50
C ASP A 465 8.32 -3.48 5.67
N VAL A 466 8.02 -4.55 4.92
CA VAL A 466 8.82 -5.79 4.90
C VAL A 466 9.63 -5.91 3.61
N ASP A 467 10.89 -6.32 3.72
CA ASP A 467 11.76 -6.51 2.56
C ASP A 467 11.47 -7.81 1.82
N ALA A 468 10.95 -8.82 2.50
CA ALA A 468 10.57 -10.09 1.89
C ALA A 468 9.44 -10.76 2.65
N VAL A 469 8.70 -11.64 1.97
CA VAL A 469 7.76 -12.57 2.59
C VAL A 469 8.16 -13.98 2.23
N LEU A 470 8.49 -14.78 3.24
CA LEU A 470 8.64 -16.22 3.12
C LEU A 470 7.30 -16.87 3.46
N VAL A 471 6.71 -17.55 2.48
CA VAL A 471 5.54 -18.39 2.72
C VAL A 471 6.01 -19.83 2.78
N VAL A 472 5.85 -20.42 3.96
CA VAL A 472 6.13 -21.83 4.22
C VAL A 472 4.86 -22.62 3.93
N ASP A 473 4.96 -23.57 3.03
CA ASP A 473 3.89 -24.55 2.85
C ASP A 473 3.83 -25.44 4.09
N PHE A 474 2.78 -25.26 4.90
CA PHE A 474 2.66 -25.94 6.19
C PHE A 474 1.96 -27.28 5.97
N THR A 475 2.74 -28.35 6.02
CA THR A 475 2.24 -29.74 5.87
C THR A 475 2.35 -30.50 7.19
N PRO A 476 1.74 -31.69 7.32
CA PRO A 476 1.96 -32.56 8.49
C PRO A 476 3.44 -32.83 8.76
N GLU A 477 4.25 -32.97 7.71
CA GLU A 477 5.70 -33.18 7.83
C GLU A 477 6.40 -31.93 8.40
N VAL A 478 6.00 -30.72 7.98
CA VAL A 478 6.49 -29.46 8.55
C VAL A 478 6.05 -29.29 10.01
N ALA A 479 4.86 -29.77 10.37
CA ALA A 479 4.36 -29.74 11.74
C ALA A 479 5.20 -30.64 12.69
N GLU A 480 5.85 -31.68 12.18
CA GLU A 480 6.75 -32.57 12.93
C GLU A 480 8.21 -32.09 12.96
N LEU A 481 8.53 -30.99 12.28
CA LEU A 481 9.89 -30.47 12.18
C LEU A 481 10.35 -29.83 13.50
N PRO A 482 11.51 -30.22 14.08
CA PRO A 482 12.08 -29.53 15.23
C PRO A 482 12.40 -28.05 14.91
N TYR A 483 12.19 -27.15 15.87
CA TYR A 483 12.34 -25.71 15.64
C TYR A 483 13.78 -25.32 15.31
N GLU A 484 14.77 -26.00 15.89
CA GLU A 484 16.19 -25.79 15.61
C GLU A 484 16.49 -26.06 14.14
N ARG A 485 15.84 -27.10 13.60
CA ARG A 485 15.99 -27.50 12.21
C ARG A 485 15.36 -26.48 11.27
N PHE A 486 14.16 -26.01 11.60
CA PHE A 486 13.50 -24.94 10.85
C PHE A 486 14.39 -23.68 10.78
N VAL A 487 14.96 -23.24 11.90
CA VAL A 487 15.82 -22.04 11.92
C VAL A 487 17.10 -22.27 11.10
N ARG A 488 17.81 -23.38 11.33
CA ARG A 488 19.13 -23.64 10.70
C ARG A 488 19.07 -24.07 9.25
N GLU A 489 17.98 -24.71 8.82
CA GLU A 489 17.90 -25.29 7.48
C GLU A 489 16.97 -24.50 6.57
N ALA A 490 15.86 -23.95 7.09
CA ALA A 490 14.92 -23.18 6.28
C ALA A 490 15.25 -21.68 6.26
N LEU A 491 15.59 -21.07 7.40
CA LEU A 491 15.87 -19.63 7.46
C LEU A 491 17.31 -19.30 7.05
N ASP A 492 18.30 -20.05 7.54
CA ASP A 492 19.72 -19.81 7.22
C ASP A 492 20.06 -20.01 5.73
N ALA A 493 19.32 -20.89 5.05
CA ALA A 493 19.47 -21.09 3.60
C ALA A 493 19.17 -19.81 2.78
N LEU A 494 18.42 -18.86 3.36
CA LEU A 494 18.02 -17.61 2.71
C LEU A 494 18.97 -16.44 3.00
N GLY A 495 19.74 -16.52 4.10
CA GLY A 495 20.73 -15.56 4.54
C GLY A 495 20.99 -15.63 6.05
N ASP A 496 21.95 -14.85 6.53
CA ASP A 496 22.40 -14.89 7.92
C ASP A 496 21.32 -14.29 8.84
N VAL A 497 20.61 -15.13 9.59
CA VAL A 497 19.61 -14.66 10.55
C VAL A 497 20.34 -13.97 11.70
N VAL A 498 20.03 -12.70 11.94
CA VAL A 498 20.64 -11.88 13.02
C VAL A 498 19.67 -11.51 14.12
N ALA A 499 18.35 -11.62 13.87
CA ALA A 499 17.34 -11.53 14.91
C ALA A 499 16.03 -12.20 14.48
N ILE A 500 15.29 -12.74 15.45
CA ILE A 500 13.93 -13.25 15.31
C ILE A 500 13.01 -12.45 16.23
N VAL A 501 11.96 -11.87 15.66
CA VAL A 501 10.97 -11.04 16.36
C VAL A 501 9.62 -11.75 16.32
N VAL A 502 9.09 -12.09 17.48
CA VAL A 502 7.87 -12.91 17.63
C VAL A 502 7.00 -12.41 18.78
N GLY A 503 5.75 -12.83 18.86
CA GLY A 503 4.92 -12.62 20.05
C GLY A 503 5.46 -13.39 21.26
N GLU A 504 5.20 -12.90 22.48
CA GLU A 504 5.56 -13.60 23.73
C GLU A 504 4.87 -14.98 23.87
N ASP A 505 3.74 -15.17 23.21
CA ASP A 505 2.96 -16.41 23.15
C ASP A 505 3.32 -17.31 21.96
N PHE A 506 4.30 -16.91 21.14
CA PHE A 506 4.69 -17.63 19.94
C PHE A 506 5.28 -19.02 20.23
N ARG A 507 4.96 -19.97 19.36
CA ARG A 507 5.42 -21.36 19.40
C ARG A 507 5.84 -21.79 18.00
N LEU A 508 6.95 -22.52 17.91
CA LEU A 508 7.51 -23.06 16.66
C LEU A 508 7.95 -24.52 16.81
N GLY A 509 7.91 -25.25 15.71
CA GLY A 509 8.40 -26.63 15.61
C GLY A 509 7.50 -27.66 16.28
N ALA A 510 7.94 -28.92 16.21
CA ALA A 510 7.20 -30.10 16.67
C ALA A 510 6.59 -29.90 18.07
N GLY A 511 5.26 -30.05 18.15
CA GLY A 511 4.51 -29.89 19.40
C GLY A 511 4.57 -28.49 20.02
N GLY A 512 5.04 -27.48 19.29
CA GLY A 512 5.24 -26.12 19.80
C GLY A 512 6.41 -25.99 20.79
N ALA A 513 7.43 -26.84 20.69
CA ALA A 513 8.54 -26.86 21.63
C ALA A 513 9.42 -25.58 21.62
N GLY A 514 9.47 -24.88 20.49
CA GLY A 514 10.23 -23.63 20.33
C GLY A 514 9.43 -22.42 20.79
N ASP A 515 9.43 -22.11 22.08
CA ASP A 515 8.98 -20.80 22.59
C ASP A 515 10.11 -19.76 22.60
N VAL A 516 9.78 -18.54 23.03
CA VAL A 516 10.73 -17.42 23.09
C VAL A 516 11.99 -17.77 23.89
N ALA A 517 11.87 -18.51 25.00
CA ALA A 517 13.01 -18.88 25.82
C ALA A 517 13.88 -19.93 25.12
N ALA A 518 13.26 -20.97 24.55
CA ALA A 518 13.95 -22.00 23.80
C ALA A 518 14.67 -21.45 22.54
N LEU A 519 14.02 -20.52 21.83
CA LEU A 519 14.62 -19.82 20.69
C LEU A 519 15.76 -18.90 21.12
N SER A 520 15.65 -18.23 22.28
CA SER A 520 16.73 -17.37 22.81
C SER A 520 17.97 -18.20 23.18
N GLU A 521 17.79 -19.40 23.72
CA GLU A 521 18.88 -20.32 24.00
C GLU A 521 19.56 -20.80 22.72
N LEU A 522 18.77 -21.14 21.69
CA LEU A 522 19.28 -21.47 20.36
C LEU A 522 20.06 -20.28 19.76
N GLY A 523 19.49 -19.08 19.80
CA GLY A 523 20.12 -17.87 19.28
C GLY A 523 21.43 -17.50 19.98
N SER A 524 21.53 -17.76 21.29
CA SER A 524 22.78 -17.57 22.04
C SER A 524 23.91 -18.50 21.58
N ARG A 525 23.56 -19.69 21.06
CA ARG A 525 24.53 -20.67 20.52
C ARG A 525 24.87 -20.39 19.06
N ASP A 526 23.88 -19.92 18.29
CA ASP A 526 23.96 -19.82 16.84
C ASP A 526 24.22 -18.38 16.32
N GLY A 527 24.22 -17.38 17.22
CA GLY A 527 24.65 -16.01 16.90
C GLY A 527 23.53 -15.04 16.47
N PHE A 528 22.29 -15.25 16.91
CA PHE A 528 21.16 -14.36 16.62
C PHE A 528 20.37 -13.99 17.88
N ASP A 529 19.73 -12.82 17.86
CA ASP A 529 18.89 -12.38 18.99
C ASP A 529 17.44 -12.84 18.83
N VAL A 530 16.73 -13.04 19.95
CA VAL A 530 15.29 -13.31 19.95
C VAL A 530 14.57 -12.24 20.76
N ILE A 531 13.55 -11.65 20.14
CA ILE A 531 12.80 -10.52 20.69
C ILE A 531 11.35 -10.95 20.81
N GLY A 532 10.97 -11.36 22.02
CA GLY A 532 9.58 -11.60 22.40
C GLY A 532 8.85 -10.29 22.63
N MET A 533 7.73 -10.09 21.94
CA MET A 533 6.89 -8.90 22.07
C MET A 533 5.62 -9.20 22.85
N ARG A 534 5.36 -8.39 23.88
CA ARG A 534 4.05 -8.33 24.49
C ARG A 534 3.00 -8.01 23.43
N LEU A 535 1.91 -8.79 23.44
CA LEU A 535 0.80 -8.59 22.53
C LEU A 535 0.26 -7.16 22.65
N ALA A 536 -0.01 -6.53 21.50
CA ALA A 536 -0.65 -5.23 21.46
C ALA A 536 -2.01 -5.29 22.16
N ASP A 537 -2.35 -4.23 22.89
CA ASP A 537 -3.57 -4.15 23.68
C ASP A 537 -4.56 -3.15 23.07
N ALA A 538 -5.85 -3.49 23.11
CA ALA A 538 -6.94 -2.56 22.85
C ALA A 538 -8.06 -2.79 23.87
N GLY A 539 -8.30 -1.77 24.70
CA GLY A 539 -9.35 -1.80 25.72
C GLY A 539 -9.05 -2.73 26.90
N GLY A 540 -7.78 -2.95 27.25
CA GLY A 540 -7.36 -3.81 28.35
C GLY A 540 -7.35 -5.30 28.02
N ALA A 541 -7.51 -5.66 26.75
CA ALA A 541 -7.37 -7.02 26.25
C ALA A 541 -6.45 -7.07 25.01
N PRO A 542 -5.71 -8.19 24.82
CA PRO A 542 -4.88 -8.40 23.64
C PRO A 542 -5.65 -8.31 22.32
N ILE A 543 -4.97 -7.85 21.27
CA ILE A 543 -5.44 -7.87 19.88
C ILE A 543 -4.98 -9.18 19.23
N THR A 544 -5.91 -10.11 19.01
CA THR A 544 -5.62 -11.45 18.43
C THR A 544 -6.65 -11.82 17.36
N SER A 545 -6.27 -12.69 16.42
CA SER A 545 -7.20 -13.24 15.42
C SER A 545 -8.39 -13.94 16.08
N THR A 546 -8.20 -14.63 17.21
CA THR A 546 -9.30 -15.25 17.98
C THR A 546 -10.33 -14.23 18.44
N ARG A 547 -9.89 -13.09 18.99
CA ARG A 547 -10.80 -12.02 19.44
C ARG A 547 -11.55 -11.40 18.27
N ILE A 548 -10.87 -11.21 17.12
CA ILE A 548 -11.49 -10.63 15.93
C ILE A 548 -12.56 -11.59 15.37
N ARG A 549 -12.28 -12.89 15.29
CA ARG A 549 -13.27 -13.90 14.88
C ARG A 549 -14.49 -13.92 15.82
N ALA A 550 -14.28 -13.79 17.13
CA ALA A 550 -15.37 -13.70 18.10
C ALA A 550 -16.26 -12.47 17.85
N LEU A 551 -15.67 -11.30 17.60
CA LEU A 551 -16.42 -10.09 17.25
C LEU A 551 -17.24 -10.27 15.96
N LEU A 552 -16.65 -10.88 14.91
CA LEU A 552 -17.37 -11.17 13.68
C LEU A 552 -18.54 -12.14 13.94
N ALA A 553 -18.33 -13.17 14.75
CA ALA A 553 -19.38 -14.13 15.13
C ALA A 553 -20.54 -13.50 15.94
N GLU A 554 -20.32 -12.31 16.52
CA GLU A 554 -21.33 -11.50 17.19
C GLU A 554 -21.94 -10.42 16.26
N GLY A 555 -21.47 -10.29 15.01
CA GLY A 555 -21.89 -9.26 14.06
C GLY A 555 -21.24 -7.89 14.31
N ALA A 556 -20.29 -7.80 15.24
CA ALA A 556 -19.61 -6.60 15.70
C ALA A 556 -18.49 -6.15 14.73
N VAL A 557 -18.86 -5.88 13.47
CA VAL A 557 -17.92 -5.59 12.36
C VAL A 557 -17.10 -4.33 12.57
N GLU A 558 -17.64 -3.33 13.27
CA GLU A 558 -16.97 -2.07 13.56
C GLU A 558 -15.86 -2.24 14.60
N GLN A 559 -16.13 -3.03 15.64
CA GLN A 559 -15.13 -3.38 16.65
C GLN A 559 -14.06 -4.29 16.05
N ALA A 560 -14.44 -5.24 15.18
CA ALA A 560 -13.49 -6.04 14.43
C ALA A 560 -12.59 -5.14 13.56
N ALA A 561 -13.16 -4.16 12.86
CA ALA A 561 -12.42 -3.20 12.05
C ALA A 561 -11.43 -2.37 12.87
N ALA A 562 -11.80 -1.97 14.10
CA ALA A 562 -10.91 -1.25 15.02
C ALA A 562 -9.67 -2.07 15.43
N LEU A 563 -9.80 -3.40 15.54
CA LEU A 563 -8.70 -4.32 15.84
C LEU A 563 -7.87 -4.66 14.60
N LEU A 564 -8.53 -4.83 13.45
CA LEU A 564 -7.90 -5.06 12.15
C LEU A 564 -7.12 -3.84 11.64
N GLY A 565 -7.58 -2.63 11.99
CA GLY A 565 -7.11 -1.37 11.42
C GLY A 565 -7.79 -1.00 10.09
N ARG A 566 -8.75 -1.82 9.64
CA ARG A 566 -9.46 -1.69 8.36
C ARG A 566 -10.79 -2.46 8.42
N CYS A 567 -11.72 -2.16 7.53
CA CYS A 567 -12.97 -2.92 7.43
C CYS A 567 -12.70 -4.39 7.08
N HIS A 568 -13.47 -5.29 7.69
CA HIS A 568 -13.44 -6.70 7.34
C HIS A 568 -13.99 -6.90 5.94
N HIS A 569 -13.44 -7.84 5.19
CA HIS A 569 -13.95 -8.18 3.86
C HIS A 569 -13.85 -9.68 3.59
N VAL A 570 -14.67 -10.15 2.65
CA VAL A 570 -14.63 -11.51 2.14
C VAL A 570 -14.59 -11.50 0.62
N ALA A 571 -14.05 -12.58 0.03
CA ALA A 571 -14.06 -12.81 -1.41
C ALA A 571 -15.09 -13.89 -1.76
N GLY A 572 -15.71 -13.77 -2.93
CA GLY A 572 -16.68 -14.74 -3.41
C GLY A 572 -16.99 -14.57 -4.90
N GLU A 573 -17.82 -15.48 -5.42
CA GLU A 573 -18.29 -15.48 -6.80
C GLU A 573 -19.77 -15.13 -6.84
N VAL A 574 -20.18 -14.28 -7.79
CA VAL A 574 -21.59 -13.93 -7.96
C VAL A 574 -22.31 -15.04 -8.73
N GLU A 575 -23.35 -15.60 -8.13
CA GLU A 575 -24.19 -16.65 -8.68
C GLU A 575 -25.58 -16.14 -9.07
N HIS A 576 -26.30 -16.94 -9.85
CA HIS A 576 -27.72 -16.68 -10.10
C HIS A 576 -28.54 -16.90 -8.82
N GLY A 577 -29.23 -15.85 -8.38
CA GLY A 577 -30.20 -15.95 -7.28
C GLY A 577 -31.52 -16.60 -7.71
N ARG A 578 -32.45 -16.79 -6.76
CA ARG A 578 -33.79 -17.38 -7.00
C ARG A 578 -34.75 -16.49 -7.82
N GLY A 579 -34.34 -15.27 -8.20
CA GLY A 579 -35.17 -14.32 -8.94
C GLY A 579 -36.23 -13.58 -8.11
N GLU A 580 -36.33 -13.85 -6.81
CA GLU A 580 -37.37 -13.34 -5.91
C GLU A 580 -37.17 -11.87 -5.47
N GLY A 581 -35.98 -11.28 -5.69
CA GLY A 581 -35.64 -9.88 -5.36
C GLY A 581 -35.91 -8.85 -6.47
N THR A 582 -36.38 -9.27 -7.65
CA THR A 582 -36.59 -8.39 -8.82
C THR A 582 -37.74 -7.39 -8.66
N GLY A 583 -38.55 -7.50 -7.59
CA GLY A 583 -39.70 -6.64 -7.34
C GLY A 583 -39.39 -5.21 -6.87
N PHE A 584 -38.19 -4.95 -6.32
CA PHE A 584 -37.84 -3.64 -5.72
C PHE A 584 -37.05 -2.69 -6.64
N GLY A 585 -36.70 -3.14 -7.85
CA GLY A 585 -36.01 -2.31 -8.85
C GLY A 585 -34.50 -2.10 -8.63
N PHE A 586 -33.86 -2.81 -7.68
CA PHE A 586 -32.41 -2.75 -7.45
C PHE A 586 -31.70 -4.04 -7.89
N PRO A 587 -30.58 -3.95 -8.62
CA PRO A 587 -29.78 -5.12 -8.96
C PRO A 587 -29.17 -5.72 -7.69
N THR A 588 -29.25 -7.03 -7.58
CA THR A 588 -28.83 -7.76 -6.38
C THR A 588 -27.79 -8.81 -6.75
N ALA A 589 -26.62 -8.73 -6.13
CA ALA A 589 -25.55 -9.71 -6.28
C ALA A 589 -25.68 -10.79 -5.21
N ASN A 590 -25.84 -12.02 -5.66
CA ASN A 590 -25.91 -13.20 -4.80
C ASN A 590 -24.50 -13.78 -4.76
N VAL A 591 -23.76 -13.62 -3.67
CA VAL A 591 -22.33 -13.98 -3.61
C VAL A 591 -22.16 -15.26 -2.81
N ARG A 592 -21.64 -16.29 -3.47
CA ARG A 592 -21.11 -17.49 -2.82
C ARG A 592 -19.71 -17.19 -2.32
N VAL A 593 -19.57 -17.09 -1.01
CA VAL A 593 -18.29 -16.79 -0.36
C VAL A 593 -17.35 -17.98 -0.48
N LEU A 594 -16.07 -17.72 -0.68
CA LEU A 594 -15.05 -18.77 -0.71
C LEU A 594 -14.97 -19.48 0.65
N ASP A 595 -14.85 -20.80 0.59
CA ASP A 595 -14.91 -21.65 1.79
C ASP A 595 -13.78 -21.32 2.78
N GLY A 596 -14.14 -21.37 4.07
CA GLY A 596 -13.20 -21.16 5.17
C GLY A 596 -12.84 -19.70 5.44
N LEU A 597 -13.60 -18.72 4.93
CA LEU A 597 -13.50 -17.32 5.33
C LEU A 597 -14.47 -16.99 6.48
N ALA A 598 -14.03 -16.13 7.40
CA ALA A 598 -14.83 -15.65 8.52
C ALA A 598 -15.90 -14.67 8.03
N LEU A 599 -17.14 -15.12 7.92
CA LEU A 599 -18.27 -14.22 7.73
C LEU A 599 -18.76 -13.63 9.06
N PRO A 600 -19.25 -12.38 9.07
CA PRO A 600 -19.95 -11.87 10.24
C PRO A 600 -21.27 -12.63 10.47
N ALA A 601 -21.84 -12.50 11.67
CA ALA A 601 -23.10 -13.14 12.05
C ALA A 601 -24.25 -12.84 11.08
N GLU A 602 -25.30 -13.65 11.09
CA GLU A 602 -26.50 -13.37 10.29
C GLU A 602 -27.07 -11.99 10.63
N GLY A 603 -27.38 -11.20 9.60
CA GLY A 603 -27.82 -9.82 9.79
C GLY A 603 -27.76 -9.01 8.50
N VAL A 604 -28.18 -7.75 8.60
CA VAL A 604 -28.07 -6.77 7.52
C VAL A 604 -26.98 -5.76 7.86
N TYR A 605 -26.09 -5.53 6.92
CA TYR A 605 -24.93 -4.67 7.02
C TYR A 605 -24.94 -3.63 5.89
N ALA A 606 -24.30 -2.50 6.11
CA ALA A 606 -23.92 -1.57 5.06
C ALA A 606 -22.46 -1.82 4.67
N GLY A 607 -22.15 -1.65 3.39
CA GLY A 607 -20.81 -1.90 2.90
C GLY A 607 -20.61 -1.54 1.43
N TYR A 608 -19.56 -2.13 0.85
CA TYR A 608 -19.25 -1.99 -0.57
C TYR A 608 -19.04 -3.36 -1.22
N VAL A 609 -19.49 -3.51 -2.47
CA VAL A 609 -19.12 -4.63 -3.32
C VAL A 609 -18.14 -4.15 -4.37
N VAL A 610 -16.96 -4.77 -4.40
CA VAL A 610 -15.86 -4.40 -5.28
C VAL A 610 -15.80 -5.37 -6.45
N VAL A 611 -15.88 -4.82 -7.65
CA VAL A 611 -15.92 -5.54 -8.92
C VAL A 611 -14.68 -5.14 -9.73
N SER A 612 -13.91 -6.13 -10.17
CA SER A 612 -12.80 -5.91 -11.10
C SER A 612 -13.26 -6.19 -12.53
N ARG A 613 -13.41 -5.15 -13.36
CA ARG A 613 -13.76 -5.31 -14.77
C ARG A 613 -12.48 -5.32 -15.60
N THR A 614 -12.22 -6.42 -16.32
CA THR A 614 -11.21 -6.43 -17.38
C THR A 614 -11.76 -5.70 -18.61
N CYS A 615 -11.19 -4.55 -18.95
CA CYS A 615 -11.42 -3.85 -20.21
C CYS A 615 -10.14 -3.82 -21.06
N GLU A 616 -10.31 -3.71 -22.39
CA GLU A 616 -9.22 -3.76 -23.39
C GLU A 616 -8.14 -2.66 -23.19
N ASN A 617 -8.42 -1.62 -22.40
CA ASN A 617 -7.52 -0.50 -22.09
C ASN A 617 -6.99 -0.49 -20.63
N GLY A 618 -7.00 -1.63 -19.94
CA GLY A 618 -6.56 -1.74 -18.54
C GLY A 618 -7.74 -1.76 -17.58
N GLY A 619 -7.81 -2.77 -16.72
CA GLY A 619 -9.01 -3.04 -15.91
C GLY A 619 -9.32 -1.97 -14.86
N ALA A 620 -10.54 -1.45 -14.88
CA ALA A 620 -11.07 -0.59 -13.82
C ALA A 620 -11.62 -1.46 -12.68
N VAL A 621 -11.27 -1.09 -11.43
CA VAL A 621 -11.87 -1.68 -10.23
C VAL A 621 -12.88 -0.68 -9.70
N GLU A 622 -14.13 -1.09 -9.52
CA GLU A 622 -15.22 -0.24 -9.05
C GLU A 622 -15.77 -0.78 -7.73
N ALA A 623 -16.11 0.10 -6.80
CA ALA A 623 -16.76 -0.21 -5.54
C ALA A 623 -18.17 0.38 -5.49
N TYR A 624 -19.17 -0.48 -5.37
CA TYR A 624 -20.58 -0.08 -5.32
C TYR A 624 -21.07 -0.06 -3.88
N PRO A 625 -21.66 1.05 -3.39
CA PRO A 625 -22.35 1.07 -2.11
C PRO A 625 -23.43 0.00 -2.08
N ALA A 626 -23.53 -0.74 -0.97
CA ALA A 626 -24.42 -1.89 -0.89
C ALA A 626 -25.06 -2.08 0.48
N ALA A 627 -26.32 -2.50 0.49
CA ALA A 627 -26.96 -3.15 1.62
C ALA A 627 -26.74 -4.66 1.51
N ILE A 628 -26.10 -5.27 2.50
CA ILE A 628 -25.61 -6.65 2.47
C ILE A 628 -26.38 -7.48 3.50
N ASN A 629 -27.09 -8.49 3.05
CA ASN A 629 -27.79 -9.46 3.88
C ASN A 629 -26.94 -10.73 3.99
N VAL A 630 -26.52 -11.09 5.20
CA VAL A 630 -25.77 -12.32 5.49
C VAL A 630 -26.71 -13.33 6.14
N GLY A 631 -26.83 -14.52 5.57
CA GLY A 631 -27.68 -15.58 6.14
C GLY A 631 -27.52 -16.94 5.45
N LYS A 632 -27.97 -18.01 6.12
CA LYS A 632 -28.06 -19.33 5.48
C LYS A 632 -29.31 -19.42 4.59
N PRO A 633 -29.20 -19.87 3.33
CA PRO A 633 -30.39 -20.15 2.54
C PRO A 633 -31.15 -21.32 3.19
N ARG A 634 -32.43 -21.14 3.49
CA ARG A 634 -33.29 -22.27 3.90
C ARG A 634 -33.45 -23.21 2.71
N SER A 635 -32.93 -24.43 2.83
CA SER A 635 -33.27 -25.51 1.91
C SER A 635 -34.67 -26.04 2.24
N PHE A 636 -35.40 -26.49 1.21
CA PHE A 636 -36.69 -27.17 1.39
C PHE A 636 -36.52 -28.67 1.71
N SER A 637 -35.28 -29.18 1.65
CA SER A 637 -34.91 -30.56 1.99
C SER A 637 -34.47 -30.65 3.46
N PRO A 638 -35.15 -31.44 4.32
CA PRO A 638 -34.70 -31.64 5.69
C PRO A 638 -33.30 -32.27 5.70
N GLY A 639 -32.28 -31.54 6.20
CA GLY A 639 -30.92 -32.04 6.37
C GLY A 639 -29.84 -31.47 5.44
N GLU A 640 -30.20 -30.62 4.47
CA GLU A 640 -29.22 -29.88 3.65
C GLU A 640 -29.07 -28.46 4.18
N GLU A 641 -28.12 -28.20 5.08
CA GLU A 641 -27.70 -26.81 5.32
C GLU A 641 -26.93 -26.34 4.08
N GLY A 642 -27.48 -25.37 3.34
CA GLY A 642 -26.77 -24.74 2.22
C GLY A 642 -25.51 -24.02 2.70
N THR A 643 -24.52 -23.88 1.81
CA THR A 643 -23.34 -23.04 2.04
C THR A 643 -23.75 -21.61 2.45
N GLN A 644 -22.93 -20.97 3.28
CA GLN A 644 -23.18 -19.58 3.70
C GLN A 644 -23.28 -18.67 2.47
N PHE A 645 -24.32 -17.85 2.44
CA PHE A 645 -24.70 -17.03 1.29
C PHE A 645 -24.83 -15.58 1.74
N LEU A 646 -24.43 -14.64 0.89
CA LEU A 646 -24.73 -13.23 1.09
C LEU A 646 -25.43 -12.65 -0.13
N GLU A 647 -26.38 -11.78 0.13
CA GLU A 647 -27.15 -11.07 -0.88
C GLU A 647 -26.87 -9.57 -0.74
N ALA A 648 -26.32 -8.94 -1.78
CA ALA A 648 -25.94 -7.53 -1.75
C ALA A 648 -26.77 -6.72 -2.76
N THR A 649 -27.58 -5.79 -2.27
CA THR A 649 -28.31 -4.82 -3.09
C THR A 649 -27.38 -3.67 -3.46
N LEU A 650 -27.02 -3.55 -4.74
CA LEU A 650 -26.03 -2.59 -5.23
C LEU A 650 -26.69 -1.28 -5.64
N LEU A 651 -26.19 -0.15 -5.13
CA LEU A 651 -26.61 1.19 -5.55
C LEU A 651 -25.74 1.67 -6.73
N GLY A 652 -26.38 2.25 -7.75
CA GLY A 652 -25.70 2.82 -8.91
C GLY A 652 -25.11 1.78 -9.89
N PHE A 653 -25.39 0.49 -9.69
CA PHE A 653 -24.98 -0.56 -10.62
C PHE A 653 -26.01 -0.76 -11.73
N GLU A 654 -25.54 -0.97 -12.96
CA GLU A 654 -26.33 -1.46 -14.08
C GLU A 654 -25.55 -2.58 -14.78
N GLY A 655 -26.24 -3.65 -15.19
CA GLY A 655 -25.66 -4.76 -15.94
C GLY A 655 -25.74 -6.11 -15.22
N ASP A 656 -24.78 -6.98 -15.52
CA ASP A 656 -24.71 -8.35 -15.05
C ASP A 656 -23.33 -8.64 -14.42
N LEU A 657 -23.32 -9.31 -13.27
CA LEU A 657 -22.13 -9.73 -12.53
C LEU A 657 -22.00 -11.26 -12.42
N TYR A 658 -22.89 -12.06 -12.99
CA TYR A 658 -22.84 -13.51 -12.84
C TYR A 658 -21.49 -14.10 -13.28
N GLY A 659 -20.95 -15.00 -12.46
CA GLY A 659 -19.63 -15.61 -12.65
C GLY A 659 -18.44 -14.70 -12.33
N GLN A 660 -18.67 -13.44 -11.93
CA GLN A 660 -17.57 -12.55 -11.55
C GLN A 660 -17.13 -12.79 -10.10
N SER A 661 -15.83 -12.76 -9.88
CA SER A 661 -15.24 -12.69 -8.54
C SER A 661 -15.36 -11.28 -7.99
N VAL A 662 -15.85 -11.16 -6.76
CA VAL A 662 -16.07 -9.88 -6.07
C VAL A 662 -15.51 -9.93 -4.66
N HIS A 663 -15.21 -8.75 -4.11
CA HIS A 663 -14.98 -8.60 -2.68
C HIS A 663 -16.15 -7.86 -2.05
N VAL A 664 -16.53 -8.27 -0.84
CA VAL A 664 -17.59 -7.64 -0.06
C VAL A 664 -16.97 -7.06 1.20
N VAL A 665 -17.00 -5.74 1.32
CA VAL A 665 -16.43 -4.98 2.45
C VAL A 665 -17.54 -4.59 3.41
N PHE A 666 -17.42 -4.97 4.68
CA PHE A 666 -18.41 -4.68 5.73
C PHE A 666 -18.04 -3.40 6.47
N VAL A 667 -18.89 -2.38 6.40
CA VAL A 667 -18.69 -1.07 7.02
C VAL A 667 -19.43 -0.95 8.33
N ARG A 668 -20.71 -1.33 8.38
CA ARG A 668 -21.56 -1.10 9.55
C ARG A 668 -22.64 -2.15 9.70
N TRP A 669 -22.95 -2.55 10.93
CA TRP A 669 -24.14 -3.35 11.22
C TRP A 669 -25.38 -2.47 11.22
N LEU A 670 -26.44 -2.89 10.52
CA LEU A 670 -27.71 -2.16 10.45
C LEU A 670 -28.77 -2.77 11.35
N ARG A 671 -28.97 -4.09 11.27
CA ARG A 671 -30.01 -4.79 12.05
C ARG A 671 -29.84 -6.31 12.06
N GLU A 672 -30.50 -6.95 13.01
CA GLU A 672 -30.66 -8.40 13.09
C GLU A 672 -31.60 -8.96 11.99
N PRO A 673 -31.49 -10.26 11.66
CA PRO A 673 -32.47 -10.94 10.83
C PRO A 673 -33.82 -11.00 11.53
N ARG A 674 -34.91 -10.71 10.81
CA ARG A 674 -36.26 -10.85 11.33
C ARG A 674 -37.21 -11.37 10.25
N ARG A 675 -38.26 -12.06 10.70
CA ARG A 675 -39.40 -12.42 9.83
C ARG A 675 -40.33 -11.22 9.73
N PHE A 676 -40.98 -11.08 8.59
CA PHE A 676 -41.94 -10.02 8.33
C PHE A 676 -43.33 -10.63 8.20
N ASP A 677 -44.31 -9.97 8.80
CA ASP A 677 -45.70 -10.43 8.79
C ASP A 677 -46.46 -9.95 7.53
N SER A 678 -45.87 -9.01 6.76
CA SER A 678 -46.41 -8.53 5.48
C SER A 678 -45.32 -8.10 4.50
N VAL A 679 -45.67 -8.06 3.21
CA VAL A 679 -44.77 -7.61 2.12
C VAL A 679 -44.47 -6.12 2.26
N GLU A 680 -45.44 -5.31 2.66
CA GLU A 680 -45.26 -3.86 2.87
C GLU A 680 -44.29 -3.56 4.01
N GLU A 681 -44.26 -4.40 5.05
CA GLU A 681 -43.29 -4.26 6.14
C GLU A 681 -41.88 -4.65 5.70
N LEU A 682 -41.76 -5.73 4.94
CA LEU A 682 -40.49 -6.13 4.31
C LEU A 682 -39.96 -5.00 3.42
N GLU A 683 -40.78 -4.49 2.51
CA GLU A 683 -40.43 -3.43 1.57
C GLU A 683 -39.95 -2.17 2.30
N ARG A 684 -40.74 -1.65 3.25
CA ARG A 684 -40.38 -0.46 4.03
C ARG A 684 -39.05 -0.65 4.77
N THR A 685 -38.81 -1.84 5.29
CA THR A 685 -37.58 -2.15 6.03
C THR A 685 -36.39 -2.27 5.09
N VAL A 686 -36.54 -2.87 3.92
CA VAL A 686 -35.48 -2.98 2.89
C VAL A 686 -35.13 -1.61 2.35
N LEU A 687 -36.13 -0.82 1.95
CA LEU A 687 -35.94 0.55 1.48
C LEU A 687 -35.27 1.43 2.54
N GLY A 688 -35.64 1.29 3.82
CA GLY A 688 -34.95 2.01 4.91
C GLY A 688 -33.45 1.68 5.02
N ASN A 689 -33.04 0.43 4.77
CA ASN A 689 -31.62 0.07 4.76
C ASN A 689 -30.91 0.66 3.54
N VAL A 690 -31.55 0.61 2.36
CA VAL A 690 -31.03 1.19 1.12
C VAL A 690 -30.91 2.71 1.24
N ASP A 691 -31.89 3.38 1.85
CA ASP A 691 -31.87 4.82 2.10
C ASP A 691 -30.75 5.21 3.04
N TRP A 692 -30.50 4.40 4.08
CA TRP A 692 -29.34 4.60 4.96
C TRP A 692 -28.02 4.49 4.18
N VAL A 693 -27.86 3.43 3.37
CA VAL A 693 -26.66 3.26 2.52
C VAL A 693 -26.51 4.45 1.57
N ARG A 694 -27.59 4.88 0.92
CA ARG A 694 -27.58 6.03 0.01
C ARG A 694 -27.11 7.30 0.72
N GLN A 695 -27.67 7.58 1.89
CA GLN A 695 -27.35 8.78 2.66
C GLN A 695 -25.92 8.77 3.19
N VAL A 696 -25.40 7.62 3.61
CA VAL A 696 -24.14 7.54 4.37
C VAL A 696 -22.95 7.08 3.52
N LEU A 697 -23.15 6.15 2.57
CA LEU A 697 -22.09 5.56 1.74
C LEU A 697 -22.09 6.08 0.30
N GLY A 698 -23.14 6.78 -0.11
CA GLY A 698 -23.33 7.33 -1.45
C GLY A 698 -24.23 6.47 -2.34
N GLU A 699 -24.50 6.98 -3.55
CA GLU A 699 -25.41 6.36 -4.53
C GLU A 699 -24.74 5.96 -5.85
N ALA A 700 -23.51 6.41 -6.06
CA ALA A 700 -22.71 6.17 -7.27
C ALA A 700 -21.52 5.25 -6.97
N PRO A 701 -21.02 4.49 -7.96
CA PRO A 701 -19.80 3.73 -7.80
C PRO A 701 -18.59 4.63 -7.54
N ILE A 702 -17.65 4.09 -6.78
CA ILE A 702 -16.33 4.68 -6.56
C ILE A 702 -15.33 3.93 -7.43
N THR A 703 -14.61 4.64 -8.28
CA THR A 703 -13.54 4.04 -9.09
C THR A 703 -12.28 3.88 -8.22
N LEU A 704 -11.95 2.64 -7.87
CA LEU A 704 -10.71 2.29 -7.18
C LEU A 704 -9.58 2.19 -8.21
N SER A 705 -9.04 3.32 -8.63
CA SER A 705 -7.94 3.30 -9.59
C SER A 705 -6.67 2.64 -9.00
N ARG A 706 -6.14 1.60 -9.67
CA ARG A 706 -4.68 1.60 -9.91
C ARG A 706 -4.48 2.71 -10.94
N VAL A 707 -3.51 3.61 -10.73
CA VAL A 707 -3.14 4.71 -11.65
C VAL A 707 -3.65 4.42 -13.07
N PRO A 708 -4.64 5.14 -13.61
CA PRO A 708 -5.22 4.78 -14.90
C PRO A 708 -4.18 4.96 -16.01
N ASP A 709 -4.02 3.95 -16.85
CA ASP A 709 -3.49 4.11 -18.20
C ASP A 709 -4.53 4.88 -19.02
N PHE A 710 -4.34 6.18 -19.22
CA PHE A 710 -5.06 6.90 -20.26
C PHE A 710 -4.33 6.70 -21.60
N SER A 711 -5.06 6.31 -22.65
CA SER A 711 -4.51 6.37 -24.00
C SER A 711 -4.46 7.83 -24.48
N LEU A 712 -3.39 8.17 -25.20
CA LEU A 712 -3.16 9.53 -25.72
C LEU A 712 -4.32 10.02 -26.61
N ASP A 713 -5.02 9.11 -27.27
CA ASP A 713 -6.14 9.41 -28.17
C ASP A 713 -7.39 9.88 -27.42
N GLU A 714 -7.63 9.40 -26.21
CA GLU A 714 -8.77 9.80 -25.37
C GLU A 714 -8.56 11.19 -24.75
N LEU A 715 -7.31 11.51 -24.39
CA LEU A 715 -6.89 12.86 -23.98
C LEU A 715 -6.99 13.86 -25.15
N VAL A 716 -6.68 13.43 -26.37
CA VAL A 716 -6.80 14.26 -27.58
C VAL A 716 -8.26 14.53 -27.93
N ALA A 717 -9.15 13.53 -27.84
CA ALA A 717 -10.59 13.70 -28.10
C ALA A 717 -11.28 14.64 -27.08
N ARG A 718 -10.92 14.54 -25.79
CA ARG A 718 -11.39 15.46 -24.75
C ARG A 718 -10.83 16.88 -24.91
N SER A 719 -9.56 17.03 -25.31
CA SER A 719 -8.95 18.34 -25.59
C SER A 719 -9.59 19.08 -26.77
N ARG A 720 -10.27 18.35 -27.67
CA ARG A 720 -10.99 18.87 -28.83
C ARG A 720 -12.48 19.13 -28.58
N GLY A 721 -12.99 18.80 -27.38
CA GLY A 721 -14.40 18.99 -27.03
C GLY A 721 -15.36 18.05 -27.76
N GLU A 722 -14.88 16.90 -28.24
CA GLU A 722 -15.64 15.96 -29.08
C GLU A 722 -16.51 14.99 -28.25
N VAL A 723 -16.40 15.01 -26.92
CA VAL A 723 -17.26 14.24 -26.00
C VAL A 723 -17.75 15.16 -24.88
N ARG A 724 -19.07 15.19 -24.66
CA ARG A 724 -19.73 15.91 -23.55
C ARG A 724 -19.83 14.99 -22.32
N PRO A 725 -19.85 15.57 -21.10
CA PRO A 725 -19.28 15.00 -19.87
C PRO A 725 -19.80 13.63 -19.48
#